data_AF-A0AAD4EZI9-F1
#
_entry.id   AF-A0AAD4EZI9-F1
#
_cell.length_a   1.000
_cell.length_b   1.000
_cell.length_c   1.000
_cell.angle_alpha   90.00
_cell.angle_beta   90.00
_cell.angle_gamma   90.00
#
_symmetry.space_group_name_H-M   'P 1'
#
loop_
_entity.id
_entity.type
_entity.pdbx_description
1 polymer ?
#
loop_
_entity_poly.entity_id
_entity_poly.type
_entity_poly.pdbx_seq_one_letter_code
_entity_poly.pdbx_strand_id
1 'polypeptide(L)'
;MRVTRTVLAAVAAAAVSGATAAPDATALETRQGANTITVDLSKTHQRMDGFGFSLAFQRANLITNMSDKTKQRELLDLLLNRTTGAGFSIIRNGIGSTPNSNSDYMNTIAPTDPGGPKAEPKYQWDGKDSGQLWVSQQAVNSYGVKTIYANAWSAPGYMKTNGRDTNGGNLCGVSGASCSSGDWKQAYANYLVAYVKFYAAAGVNITHLGFLNEPDYSTSYASMQSSGNQAAEFIKVLHPTLEAAGLGGQVGIACCDSMGWSNQAGMVGQMRSAGAEGMLKAVTSHTYTGGAAGAMNARPPVWMSEQCDLNGQWSTAWYGNGGAGEGLTWANNIYSAVVNSNVSGYLYWEGVQWPNPNTNEKLIRVDNSTNSYEVAKRLWAFANWSRYVRPGAVRVGASGGGGGGGVLRTAAFRNEDGTIALERVGASVSVKLSGTTTVKASAVQAFVSDNTRNCASTPATLADDGTISGSVSVVTKVELHETPGSFMMGRPKVDYSLYLVTDSTRAILGDRPLVDVVEEALKGGVTIVQLREKTGDTGHLVSVARELLEVTQKYSVPLLINDRVDVALAVGCDGVHIGQDDMDLATARKLLGPDATIGVTVSTVEEALKACEGGADYLGIGTVYATPTKTNTKEIIGAAGVRDILASIADAGYSTQTVCIGGINESNLQRIFFQCAAEKKPLDGVAVVSAVMAAQDPEAAARKLLGLVRSHPPFQADIRGQGSDVVDAQSVVALAPSVIQRVHSTTPLSHNMTNIVVQNFAANVALAVGASPIMAGYGEEAADLCKLGGALVINMGSVDPAGLVNYMKALKAYNEAGRPVVFDPVGAGATTLRRQAVKTVLSSGYLDVIKGNEGEIKTVFGSSQEQQRGVDSSNTLDPSQKAKLVRELAAREKNVVVMTGKTDFVSDGVRTFAIDNGHEYLGLVTGTGCTLGTTISAAIASRSSDRLSSVIAAILHFEIAAELAAARPEVRGPGTFVPAFLDELFCIRQATANNDLAWLARAKVSSVE
;
A
#
# COMPACT_ATOMS: atom_id res chain seq x y z
N MET A 1 2.67 3.91 54.39
CA MET A 1 2.87 4.56 55.71
C MET A 1 2.15 5.91 55.67
N ARG A 2 1.19 6.15 56.57
CA ARG A 2 0.30 7.33 56.60
C ARG A 2 1.06 8.61 56.97
N VAL A 3 0.85 9.71 56.24
CA VAL A 3 0.82 11.08 56.81
C VAL A 3 -0.22 11.93 56.07
N THR A 4 -1.17 12.40 56.85
CA THR A 4 -2.29 13.34 56.63
C THR A 4 -1.88 14.73 56.14
N ARG A 5 -2.72 15.36 55.31
CA ARG A 5 -2.97 16.82 55.35
C ARG A 5 -4.40 17.15 54.90
N THR A 6 -5.08 17.87 55.78
CA THR A 6 -6.48 18.33 55.74
C THR A 6 -6.47 19.86 55.72
N VAL A 7 -7.19 20.52 54.79
CA VAL A 7 -7.85 21.86 54.93
C VAL A 7 -8.90 21.94 53.79
N LEU A 8 -10.22 21.77 53.95
CA LEU A 8 -11.32 22.59 54.55
C LEU A 8 -11.73 23.87 53.79
N ALA A 9 -12.94 23.83 53.16
CA ALA A 9 -14.05 24.81 53.20
C ALA A 9 -14.98 24.56 51.98
N ALA A 10 -16.18 23.95 52.09
CA ALA A 10 -17.44 24.33 52.76
C ALA A 10 -18.22 25.46 52.06
N VAL A 11 -19.30 25.11 51.34
CA VAL A 11 -20.56 25.89 51.30
C VAL A 11 -21.74 24.92 51.34
N ALA A 12 -22.72 25.30 52.16
CA ALA A 12 -23.73 24.51 52.82
C ALA A 12 -24.92 24.05 51.95
N ALA A 13 -25.56 22.99 52.46
CA ALA A 13 -26.81 22.42 52.04
C ALA A 13 -28.02 23.29 52.40
N ALA A 14 -29.08 23.19 51.59
CA ALA A 14 -30.46 23.42 52.02
C ALA A 14 -31.26 22.16 51.71
N ALA A 15 -31.67 21.46 52.77
CA ALA A 15 -32.58 20.34 52.71
C ALA A 15 -34.03 20.86 52.69
N VAL A 16 -34.83 20.40 51.74
CA VAL A 16 -36.30 20.46 51.82
C VAL A 16 -36.80 19.02 51.83
N SER A 17 -37.37 18.64 52.96
CA SER A 17 -38.11 17.41 53.18
C SER A 17 -39.43 17.44 52.40
N GLY A 18 -39.58 16.54 51.44
CA GLY A 18 -40.85 16.21 50.82
C GLY A 18 -40.86 14.72 50.53
N ALA A 19 -41.55 13.94 51.36
CA ALA A 19 -41.82 12.54 51.07
C ALA A 19 -42.84 12.50 49.92
N THR A 20 -42.40 12.10 48.73
CA THR A 20 -43.28 11.67 47.64
C THR A 20 -42.70 10.41 47.01
N ALA A 21 -43.60 9.52 46.61
CA ALA A 21 -43.37 8.14 46.22
C ALA A 21 -42.18 7.90 45.27
N ALA A 22 -41.58 6.72 45.37
CA ALA A 22 -40.59 6.21 44.44
C ALA A 22 -41.07 6.44 42.99
N PRO A 23 -40.28 7.09 42.12
CA PRO A 23 -40.68 7.27 40.75
C PRO A 23 -40.66 5.90 40.07
N ASP A 24 -41.83 5.51 39.59
CA ASP A 24 -42.08 4.37 38.74
C ASP A 24 -41.06 4.38 37.58
N ALA A 25 -40.37 3.26 37.36
CA ALA A 25 -39.30 3.11 36.37
C ALA A 25 -39.78 3.30 34.91
N THR A 26 -41.07 3.55 34.71
CA THR A 26 -41.77 3.78 33.45
C THR A 26 -41.95 5.26 33.10
N ALA A 27 -41.65 6.19 34.02
CA ALA A 27 -41.88 7.63 33.80
C ALA A 27 -40.65 8.43 33.32
N LEU A 28 -39.54 7.77 33.01
CA LEU A 28 -38.33 8.38 32.43
C LEU A 28 -38.24 8.28 30.90
N GLU A 29 -39.21 7.63 30.24
CA GLU A 29 -39.18 7.41 28.78
C GLU A 29 -39.77 8.56 27.94
N THR A 30 -40.42 9.57 28.54
CA THR A 30 -41.24 10.53 27.77
C THR A 30 -40.66 11.94 27.59
N ARG A 31 -39.38 12.20 27.89
CA ARG A 31 -38.73 13.52 27.64
C ARG A 31 -37.26 13.47 27.20
N GLN A 32 -36.85 12.49 26.39
CA GLN A 32 -35.61 12.61 25.62
C GLN A 32 -35.94 12.73 24.14
N GLY A 33 -35.88 13.96 23.62
CA GLY A 33 -35.89 14.18 22.17
C GLY A 33 -34.82 13.32 21.52
N ALA A 34 -35.13 12.74 20.36
CA ALA A 34 -34.26 11.85 19.61
C ALA A 34 -32.91 12.52 19.32
N ASN A 35 -31.94 12.33 20.22
CA ASN A 35 -30.56 12.66 19.95
C ASN A 35 -30.15 11.80 18.75
N THR A 36 -29.54 12.38 17.74
CA THR A 36 -29.09 11.63 16.55
C THR A 36 -27.57 11.69 16.55
N ILE A 37 -26.92 10.54 16.43
CA ILE A 37 -25.47 10.46 16.20
C ILE A 37 -25.23 10.21 14.72
N THR A 38 -24.42 11.06 14.09
CA THR A 38 -23.99 11.00 12.70
C THR A 38 -22.56 10.49 12.60
N VAL A 39 -22.33 9.50 11.74
CA VAL A 39 -20.98 9.04 11.35
C VAL A 39 -20.67 9.53 9.93
N ASP A 40 -19.55 10.22 9.77
CA ASP A 40 -19.07 10.82 8.53
C ASP A 40 -17.75 10.15 8.10
N LEU A 41 -17.86 9.23 7.14
CA LEU A 41 -16.72 8.45 6.63
C LEU A 41 -15.78 9.26 5.73
N SER A 42 -16.19 10.44 5.27
CA SER A 42 -15.32 11.32 4.47
C SER A 42 -14.26 12.02 5.32
N LYS A 43 -14.49 12.11 6.63
CA LYS A 43 -13.55 12.68 7.59
C LYS A 43 -12.78 11.56 8.26
N THR A 44 -11.47 11.56 8.06
CA THR A 44 -10.56 10.62 8.70
C THR A 44 -9.65 11.34 9.70
N HIS A 45 -9.29 10.65 10.78
CA HIS A 45 -8.34 11.10 11.79
C HIS A 45 -7.16 10.11 11.86
N GLN A 46 -6.71 9.74 13.05
CA GLN A 46 -5.60 8.81 13.22
C GLN A 46 -5.97 7.36 12.86
N ARG A 47 -4.96 6.60 12.44
CA ARG A 47 -5.00 5.15 12.36
C ARG A 47 -4.68 4.54 13.73
N MET A 48 -5.35 3.45 14.07
CA MET A 48 -5.18 2.72 15.32
C MET A 48 -4.21 1.56 15.14
N ASP A 49 -3.20 1.49 16.01
CA ASP A 49 -2.26 0.38 16.12
C ASP A 49 -2.78 -0.71 17.07
N GLY A 50 -3.68 -0.33 17.99
CA GLY A 50 -4.48 -1.25 18.78
C GLY A 50 -4.48 -0.96 20.29
N PHE A 51 -4.81 -1.98 21.06
CA PHE A 51 -4.93 -1.91 22.51
C PHE A 51 -4.14 -3.04 23.15
N GLY A 52 -3.66 -2.82 24.37
CA GLY A 52 -2.80 -3.80 25.01
C GLY A 52 -2.66 -3.67 26.52
N PHE A 53 -1.64 -4.35 27.01
CA PHE A 53 -1.27 -4.40 28.41
C PHE A 53 0.21 -4.78 28.55
N SER A 54 0.74 -4.65 29.76
CA SER A 54 2.05 -5.15 30.18
C SER A 54 1.91 -6.36 31.11
N LEU A 55 2.96 -7.16 31.15
CA LEU A 55 3.18 -8.23 32.13
C LEU A 55 4.62 -8.20 32.69
N ALA A 56 5.19 -7.00 32.72
CA ALA A 56 6.51 -6.72 33.27
C ALA A 56 6.59 -7.12 34.76
N PHE A 57 7.78 -6.98 35.34
CA PHE A 57 8.01 -7.25 36.76
C PHE A 57 7.47 -8.62 37.21
N GLN A 58 7.77 -9.64 36.40
CA GLN A 58 7.38 -11.04 36.60
C GLN A 58 5.86 -11.32 36.67
N ARG A 59 4.97 -10.38 36.33
CA ARG A 59 3.53 -10.66 36.30
C ARG A 59 3.17 -11.73 35.29
N ALA A 60 3.93 -11.87 34.20
CA ALA A 60 3.78 -12.98 33.26
C ALA A 60 3.88 -14.36 33.92
N ASN A 61 4.70 -14.52 34.97
CA ASN A 61 4.86 -15.79 35.68
C ASN A 61 3.57 -16.26 36.35
N LEU A 62 2.62 -15.37 36.67
CA LEU A 62 1.31 -15.77 37.22
C LEU A 62 0.54 -16.60 36.20
N ILE A 63 0.63 -16.26 34.91
CA ILE A 63 0.05 -17.04 33.83
C ILE A 63 0.91 -18.27 33.57
N THR A 64 2.21 -18.09 33.31
CA THR A 64 3.11 -19.18 32.86
C THR A 64 3.22 -20.32 33.88
N ASN A 65 3.23 -20.00 35.17
CA ASN A 65 3.34 -20.99 36.26
C ASN A 65 1.99 -21.47 36.78
N MET A 66 0.87 -21.12 36.14
CA MET A 66 -0.43 -21.64 36.54
C MET A 66 -0.48 -23.16 36.33
N SER A 67 -0.78 -23.87 37.42
CA SER A 67 -0.78 -25.33 37.45
C SER A 67 -2.00 -25.91 36.73
N ASP A 68 -3.17 -25.28 36.89
CA ASP A 68 -4.37 -25.61 36.14
C ASP A 68 -4.28 -25.05 34.70
N LYS A 69 -4.13 -25.95 33.73
CA LYS A 69 -3.97 -25.58 32.31
C LYS A 69 -5.24 -25.05 31.66
N THR A 70 -6.41 -25.42 32.19
CA THR A 70 -7.68 -24.84 31.75
C THR A 70 -7.76 -23.39 32.20
N LYS A 71 -7.47 -23.11 33.48
CA LYS A 71 -7.43 -21.75 34.01
C LYS A 71 -6.34 -20.89 33.35
N GLN A 72 -5.19 -21.49 33.04
CA GLN A 72 -4.12 -20.84 32.28
C GLN A 72 -4.62 -20.38 30.91
N ARG A 73 -5.34 -21.24 30.19
CA ARG A 73 -5.93 -20.90 28.89
C ARG A 73 -7.04 -19.85 29.01
N GLU A 74 -7.89 -19.95 30.03
CA GLU A 74 -8.94 -18.96 30.30
C GLU A 74 -8.36 -17.56 30.54
N LEU A 75 -7.23 -17.43 31.26
CA LEU A 75 -6.54 -16.15 31.45
C LEU A 75 -6.02 -15.57 30.13
N LEU A 76 -5.40 -16.40 29.29
CA LEU A 76 -4.96 -15.99 27.96
C LEU A 76 -6.16 -15.56 27.10
N ASP A 77 -7.25 -16.32 27.14
CA ASP A 77 -8.47 -16.00 26.40
C ASP A 77 -9.07 -14.66 26.87
N LEU A 78 -9.15 -14.42 28.18
CA LEU A 78 -9.65 -13.16 28.76
C LEU A 78 -8.86 -11.93 28.29
N LEU A 79 -7.56 -12.07 28.02
CA LEU A 79 -6.72 -10.97 27.54
C LEU A 79 -6.73 -10.88 26.01
N LEU A 80 -6.61 -12.00 25.30
CA LEU A 80 -6.21 -12.05 23.89
C LEU A 80 -7.30 -12.59 22.95
N ASN A 81 -8.30 -13.30 23.44
CA ASN A 81 -9.39 -13.81 22.60
C ASN A 81 -10.39 -12.69 22.28
N ARG A 82 -10.72 -12.51 21.00
CA ARG A 82 -11.64 -11.46 20.53
C ARG A 82 -13.11 -11.73 20.86
N THR A 83 -13.48 -12.98 21.10
CA THR A 83 -14.86 -13.38 21.36
C THR A 83 -15.14 -13.48 22.84
N THR A 84 -14.22 -14.09 23.60
CA THR A 84 -14.41 -14.39 25.03
C THR A 84 -13.68 -13.44 25.96
N GLY A 85 -12.69 -12.66 25.50
CA GLY A 85 -11.90 -11.72 26.31
C GLY A 85 -11.73 -10.34 25.68
N ALA A 86 -10.70 -9.58 26.04
CA ALA A 86 -10.48 -8.23 25.53
C ALA A 86 -9.97 -8.18 24.08
N GLY A 87 -9.43 -9.28 23.57
CA GLY A 87 -8.88 -9.33 22.22
C GLY A 87 -7.69 -8.40 22.01
N PHE A 88 -6.90 -8.13 23.05
CA PHE A 88 -5.75 -7.22 22.96
C PHE A 88 -4.81 -7.59 21.81
N SER A 89 -4.27 -6.57 21.15
CA SER A 89 -3.46 -6.70 19.93
C SER A 89 -2.05 -6.15 20.08
N ILE A 90 -1.70 -5.64 21.27
CA ILE A 90 -0.37 -5.16 21.62
C ILE A 90 0.03 -5.79 22.95
N ILE A 91 1.26 -6.30 23.05
CA ILE A 91 1.87 -6.71 24.31
C ILE A 91 3.10 -5.83 24.56
N ARG A 92 3.19 -5.23 25.75
CA ARG A 92 4.37 -4.52 26.22
C ARG A 92 5.18 -5.41 27.16
N ASN A 93 6.37 -5.77 26.72
CA ASN A 93 7.34 -6.55 27.50
C ASN A 93 8.42 -5.61 28.04
N GLY A 94 8.85 -5.85 29.28
CA GLY A 94 9.99 -5.18 29.87
C GLY A 94 11.31 -5.87 29.56
N ILE A 95 12.26 -5.09 29.03
CA ILE A 95 13.66 -5.49 28.88
C ILE A 95 14.32 -5.35 30.25
N GLY A 96 14.66 -6.48 30.87
CA GLY A 96 15.24 -6.50 32.21
C GLY A 96 16.59 -5.81 32.32
N SER A 97 16.87 -5.18 33.46
CA SER A 97 18.16 -4.49 33.73
C SER A 97 18.85 -5.02 34.99
N THR A 98 18.16 -5.83 35.79
CA THR A 98 18.65 -6.31 37.08
C THR A 98 19.41 -7.62 36.93
N PRO A 99 20.56 -7.85 37.60
CA PRO A 99 21.33 -9.10 37.46
C PRO A 99 20.67 -10.37 38.04
N ASN A 100 19.53 -10.26 38.72
CA ASN A 100 18.87 -11.36 39.42
C ASN A 100 17.34 -11.23 39.36
N SER A 101 16.65 -12.29 39.78
CA SER A 101 15.20 -12.39 39.82
C SER A 101 14.68 -12.72 41.23
N ASN A 102 15.38 -12.28 42.29
CA ASN A 102 15.07 -12.64 43.69
C ASN A 102 13.86 -11.91 44.29
N SER A 103 13.34 -10.91 43.57
CA SER A 103 12.09 -10.20 43.88
C SER A 103 11.25 -10.18 42.60
N ASP A 104 10.41 -9.17 42.37
CA ASP A 104 9.68 -9.00 41.11
C ASP A 104 10.52 -8.33 39.99
N TYR A 105 11.84 -8.34 40.11
CA TYR A 105 12.77 -7.79 39.12
C TYR A 105 12.76 -8.55 37.79
N MET A 106 13.03 -7.83 36.70
CA MET A 106 13.26 -8.41 35.38
C MET A 106 14.76 -8.59 35.15
N ASN A 107 15.19 -9.83 34.97
CA ASN A 107 16.59 -10.18 34.79
C ASN A 107 17.15 -9.64 33.47
N THR A 108 18.32 -9.02 33.50
CA THR A 108 19.02 -8.57 32.30
C THR A 108 19.69 -9.73 31.57
N ILE A 109 19.77 -9.62 30.25
CA ILE A 109 20.62 -10.50 29.45
C ILE A 109 22.12 -10.19 29.62
N ALA A 110 22.51 -9.11 30.30
CA ALA A 110 23.91 -8.73 30.47
C ALA A 110 24.23 -8.39 31.94
N PRO A 111 24.28 -9.40 32.84
CA PRO A 111 24.31 -9.17 34.29
C PRO A 111 25.62 -8.63 34.84
N THR A 112 26.71 -8.73 34.07
CA THR A 112 28.07 -8.35 34.51
C THR A 112 28.69 -7.36 33.54
N ASP A 113 29.44 -6.38 34.08
CA ASP A 113 30.27 -5.47 33.29
C ASP A 113 31.32 -6.29 32.48
N PRO A 114 31.38 -6.15 31.15
CA PRO A 114 32.37 -6.85 30.33
C PRO A 114 33.82 -6.35 30.51
N GLY A 115 34.05 -5.31 31.32
CA GLY A 115 35.34 -4.64 31.50
C GLY A 115 35.41 -3.27 30.82
N GLY A 116 34.26 -2.65 30.57
CA GLY A 116 34.14 -1.34 29.90
C GLY A 116 33.34 -1.38 28.58
N PRO A 117 32.99 -0.21 28.03
CA PRO A 117 32.03 -0.08 26.92
C PRO A 117 32.51 -0.62 25.57
N LYS A 118 33.81 -0.90 25.44
CA LYS A 118 34.43 -1.47 24.23
C LYS A 118 34.77 -2.96 24.37
N ALA A 119 34.56 -3.54 25.55
CA ALA A 119 34.81 -4.95 25.78
C ALA A 119 33.62 -5.79 25.27
N GLU A 120 33.91 -7.01 24.82
CA GLU A 120 32.90 -7.91 24.25
C GLU A 120 31.88 -8.34 25.33
N PRO A 121 30.58 -8.07 25.15
CA PRO A 121 29.56 -8.43 26.14
C PRO A 121 29.30 -9.94 26.15
N LYS A 122 29.10 -10.50 27.36
CA LYS A 122 28.64 -11.89 27.53
C LYS A 122 27.15 -11.90 27.83
N TYR A 123 26.35 -12.09 26.79
CA TYR A 123 24.90 -12.18 26.96
C TYR A 123 24.49 -13.54 27.53
N GLN A 124 23.53 -13.52 28.46
CA GLN A 124 22.92 -14.67 29.11
C GLN A 124 21.42 -14.67 28.80
N TRP A 125 20.99 -15.58 27.92
CA TRP A 125 19.59 -15.76 27.59
C TRP A 125 19.02 -16.97 28.31
N ASP A 126 17.97 -16.76 29.11
CA ASP A 126 17.34 -17.82 29.90
C ASP A 126 16.16 -18.51 29.18
N GLY A 127 15.79 -18.02 27.99
CA GLY A 127 14.65 -18.52 27.22
C GLY A 127 13.29 -18.22 27.85
N LYS A 128 13.20 -17.30 28.82
CA LYS A 128 11.98 -17.02 29.58
C LYS A 128 11.64 -15.55 29.63
N ASP A 129 12.64 -14.69 29.83
CA ASP A 129 12.48 -13.24 30.01
C ASP A 129 11.42 -12.90 31.08
N SER A 130 11.62 -13.42 32.29
CA SER A 130 10.64 -13.26 33.39
C SER A 130 9.22 -13.77 33.08
N GLY A 131 9.12 -14.77 32.20
CA GLY A 131 7.86 -15.40 31.75
C GLY A 131 7.19 -14.71 30.57
N GLN A 132 7.67 -13.53 30.17
CA GLN A 132 7.07 -12.69 29.14
C GLN A 132 7.17 -13.31 27.74
N LEU A 133 8.28 -14.02 27.46
CA LEU A 133 8.48 -14.67 26.17
C LEU A 133 7.40 -15.71 25.89
N TRP A 134 7.07 -16.54 26.87
CA TRP A 134 6.07 -17.59 26.71
C TRP A 134 4.69 -17.01 26.42
N VAL A 135 4.28 -15.96 27.15
CA VAL A 135 2.99 -15.29 26.89
C VAL A 135 2.99 -14.66 25.50
N SER A 136 4.11 -14.06 25.08
CA SER A 136 4.25 -13.49 23.73
C SER A 136 4.16 -14.55 22.64
N GLN A 137 4.76 -15.72 22.82
CA GLN A 137 4.62 -16.86 21.91
C GLN A 137 3.17 -17.34 21.82
N GLN A 138 2.45 -17.43 22.95
CA GLN A 138 1.02 -17.76 22.93
C GLN A 138 0.23 -16.70 22.16
N ALA A 139 0.48 -15.42 22.43
CA ALA A 139 -0.20 -14.32 21.77
C ALA A 139 0.00 -14.30 20.25
N VAL A 140 1.23 -14.49 19.79
CA VAL A 140 1.56 -14.56 18.36
C VAL A 140 0.96 -15.82 17.73
N ASN A 141 1.26 -16.99 18.28
CA ASN A 141 0.98 -18.28 17.63
C ASN A 141 -0.48 -18.72 17.76
N SER A 142 -1.17 -18.36 18.85
CA SER A 142 -2.55 -18.80 19.11
C SER A 142 -3.60 -17.71 18.94
N TYR A 143 -3.22 -16.44 19.00
CA TYR A 143 -4.17 -15.31 18.97
C TYR A 143 -3.90 -14.31 17.85
N GLY A 144 -2.82 -14.50 17.07
CA GLY A 144 -2.50 -13.65 15.92
C GLY A 144 -2.08 -12.23 16.30
N VAL A 145 -1.54 -12.03 17.51
CA VAL A 145 -0.96 -10.74 17.91
C VAL A 145 0.29 -10.48 17.07
N LYS A 146 0.32 -9.32 16.40
CA LYS A 146 1.45 -8.92 15.53
C LYS A 146 2.31 -7.81 16.13
N THR A 147 1.84 -7.15 17.19
CA THR A 147 2.52 -5.98 17.75
C THR A 147 3.10 -6.33 19.12
N ILE A 148 4.43 -6.43 19.18
CA ILE A 148 5.17 -6.62 20.42
C ILE A 148 6.04 -5.39 20.66
N TYR A 149 5.79 -4.72 21.79
CA TYR A 149 6.55 -3.56 22.25
C TYR A 149 7.51 -4.00 23.36
N ALA A 150 8.80 -4.10 23.07
CA ALA A 150 9.81 -4.33 24.10
C ALA A 150 10.34 -2.98 24.60
N ASN A 151 10.24 -2.70 25.89
CA ASN A 151 10.69 -1.44 26.49
C ASN A 151 11.64 -1.65 27.67
N ALA A 152 12.75 -0.94 27.69
CA ALA A 152 13.67 -0.95 28.84
C ALA A 152 13.33 0.16 29.84
N TRP A 153 13.20 -0.21 31.12
CA TRP A 153 13.09 0.76 32.21
C TRP A 153 14.43 1.43 32.52
N SER A 154 15.53 0.70 32.30
CA SER A 154 16.88 1.14 32.58
C SER A 154 17.86 0.37 31.71
N ALA A 155 19.03 0.95 31.47
CA ALA A 155 20.21 0.17 31.09
C ALA A 155 20.73 -0.63 32.31
N PRO A 156 21.51 -1.71 32.11
CA PRO A 156 22.25 -2.35 33.20
C PRO A 156 23.06 -1.32 34.01
N GLY A 157 23.12 -1.48 35.33
CA GLY A 157 23.63 -0.44 36.22
C GLY A 157 25.06 0.03 35.94
N TYR A 158 25.94 -0.86 35.46
CA TYR A 158 27.32 -0.51 35.10
C TYR A 158 27.43 0.42 33.86
N MET A 159 26.36 0.55 33.08
CA MET A 159 26.27 1.50 31.96
C MET A 159 25.79 2.89 32.37
N LYS A 160 25.51 3.13 33.67
CA LYS A 160 24.87 4.33 34.18
C LYS A 160 25.73 5.12 35.15
N THR A 161 25.49 6.43 35.24
CA THR A 161 26.26 7.37 36.07
C THR A 161 26.28 7.05 37.57
N ASN A 162 25.23 6.38 38.07
CA ASN A 162 25.12 5.99 39.48
C ASN A 162 25.54 4.53 39.75
N GLY A 163 25.99 3.79 38.72
CA GLY A 163 26.41 2.40 38.85
C GLY A 163 25.29 1.42 39.22
N ARG A 164 24.02 1.83 39.12
CA ARG A 164 22.84 1.07 39.56
C ARG A 164 21.77 1.13 38.48
N ASP A 165 20.99 0.06 38.29
CA ASP A 165 19.80 0.05 37.44
C ASP A 165 18.63 0.82 38.08
N THR A 166 18.66 0.97 39.41
CA THR A 166 17.68 1.71 40.22
C THR A 166 18.12 3.15 40.55
N ASN A 167 17.22 3.93 41.14
CA ASN A 167 17.44 5.28 41.67
C ASN A 167 17.91 6.28 40.60
N GLY A 168 17.27 6.26 39.43
CA GLY A 168 17.52 7.21 38.35
C GLY A 168 18.93 7.06 37.77
N GLY A 169 19.64 8.17 37.61
CA GLY A 169 20.92 8.21 36.90
C GLY A 169 20.73 8.18 35.38
N ASN A 170 21.76 8.58 34.64
CA ASN A 170 21.72 8.71 33.19
C ASN A 170 22.61 7.65 32.53
N LEU A 171 22.33 7.34 31.26
CA LEU A 171 23.22 6.52 30.43
C LEU A 171 24.57 7.21 30.28
N CYS A 172 25.66 6.54 30.65
CA CYS A 172 27.00 7.09 30.54
C CYS A 172 27.32 7.46 29.08
N GLY A 173 27.74 8.71 28.85
CA GLY A 173 28.13 9.22 27.54
C GLY A 173 27.11 10.17 26.89
N VAL A 174 25.86 10.24 27.36
CA VAL A 174 24.94 11.30 26.90
C VAL A 174 25.36 12.66 27.46
N SER A 175 24.89 13.75 26.84
CA SER A 175 25.20 15.11 27.29
C SER A 175 24.96 15.31 28.79
N GLY A 176 25.96 15.88 29.48
CA GLY A 176 25.90 16.10 30.93
C GLY A 176 26.10 14.86 31.81
N ALA A 177 26.31 13.67 31.24
CA ALA A 177 26.40 12.40 31.97
C ALA A 177 27.67 11.61 31.61
N SER A 178 28.84 12.14 31.97
CA SER A 178 30.11 11.44 31.78
C SER A 178 30.42 10.46 32.91
N CYS A 179 31.08 9.35 32.58
CA CYS A 179 31.47 8.31 33.53
C CYS A 179 32.95 7.97 33.35
N SER A 180 33.64 7.66 34.44
CA SER A 180 35.05 7.20 34.38
C SER A 180 35.20 5.88 33.62
N SER A 181 34.15 5.06 33.55
CA SER A 181 34.10 3.82 32.77
C SER A 181 33.98 4.06 31.25
N GLY A 182 33.62 5.26 30.80
CA GLY A 182 33.54 5.64 29.37
C GLY A 182 32.13 5.92 28.84
N ASP A 183 31.99 5.99 27.51
CA ASP A 183 30.71 6.19 26.80
C ASP A 183 30.06 4.84 26.46
N TRP A 184 28.88 4.59 27.02
CA TRP A 184 28.15 3.32 26.92
C TRP A 184 27.00 3.35 25.92
N LYS A 185 26.79 4.43 25.16
CA LYS A 185 25.66 4.52 24.21
C LYS A 185 25.68 3.38 23.19
N GLN A 186 26.82 3.12 22.54
CA GLN A 186 26.88 2.05 21.53
C GLN A 186 26.69 0.66 22.17
N ALA A 187 27.28 0.42 23.34
CA ALA A 187 27.13 -0.84 24.06
C ALA A 187 25.68 -1.11 24.47
N TYR A 188 24.96 -0.07 24.92
CA TYR A 188 23.54 -0.19 25.24
C TYR A 188 22.68 -0.39 23.98
N ALA A 189 22.99 0.25 22.84
CA ALA A 189 22.32 -0.03 21.58
C ALA A 189 22.52 -1.50 21.14
N ASN A 190 23.74 -2.02 21.24
CA ASN A 190 24.06 -3.42 20.93
C ASN A 190 23.33 -4.40 21.87
N TYR A 191 23.22 -4.05 23.15
CA TYR A 191 22.44 -4.79 24.14
C TYR A 191 20.96 -4.93 23.75
N LEU A 192 20.32 -3.83 23.34
CA LEU A 192 18.93 -3.85 22.89
C LEU A 192 18.76 -4.67 21.60
N VAL A 193 19.70 -4.55 20.65
CA VAL A 193 19.71 -5.36 19.42
C VAL A 193 19.84 -6.85 19.73
N ALA A 194 20.70 -7.23 20.68
CA ALA A 194 20.85 -8.61 21.10
C ALA A 194 19.55 -9.16 21.69
N TYR A 195 18.86 -8.39 22.54
CA TYR A 195 17.54 -8.75 23.07
C TYR A 195 16.52 -9.02 21.95
N VAL A 196 16.44 -8.12 20.95
CA VAL A 196 15.54 -8.30 19.79
C VAL A 196 15.86 -9.58 19.02
N LYS A 197 17.15 -9.90 18.83
CA LYS A 197 17.59 -11.13 18.15
C LYS A 197 17.23 -12.39 18.93
N PHE A 198 17.30 -12.38 20.27
CA PHE A 198 16.88 -13.52 21.09
C PHE A 198 15.38 -13.80 20.95
N TYR A 199 14.55 -12.75 20.94
CA TYR A 199 13.11 -12.88 20.71
C TYR A 199 12.81 -13.42 19.30
N ALA A 200 13.47 -12.87 18.27
CA ALA A 200 13.30 -13.33 16.89
C ALA A 200 13.69 -14.81 16.73
N ALA A 201 14.81 -15.24 17.35
CA ALA A 201 15.23 -16.64 17.37
C ALA A 201 14.23 -17.57 18.07
N ALA A 202 13.42 -17.04 18.99
CA ALA A 202 12.35 -17.75 19.67
C ALA A 202 10.98 -17.66 18.95
N GLY A 203 10.97 -17.16 17.71
CA GLY A 203 9.76 -17.07 16.86
C GLY A 203 8.87 -15.87 17.16
N VAL A 204 9.34 -14.87 17.91
CA VAL A 204 8.57 -13.67 18.26
C VAL A 204 9.29 -12.43 17.74
N ASN A 205 8.71 -11.77 16.75
CA ASN A 205 9.27 -10.54 16.20
C ASN A 205 8.86 -9.34 17.06
N ILE A 206 9.85 -8.66 17.67
CA ILE A 206 9.66 -7.34 18.27
C ILE A 206 9.41 -6.33 17.14
N THR A 207 8.34 -5.54 17.25
CA THR A 207 7.97 -4.54 16.23
C THR A 207 8.17 -3.11 16.67
N HIS A 208 8.21 -2.87 17.99
CA HIS A 208 8.50 -1.60 18.61
C HIS A 208 9.54 -1.81 19.72
N LEU A 209 10.57 -0.96 19.74
CA LEU A 209 11.66 -1.02 20.71
C LEU A 209 11.81 0.31 21.43
N GLY A 210 11.60 0.29 22.74
CA GLY A 210 11.79 1.41 23.64
C GLY A 210 12.99 1.19 24.54
N PHE A 211 13.63 2.28 24.95
CA PHE A 211 14.87 2.27 25.72
C PHE A 211 14.81 3.10 27.00
N LEU A 212 13.62 3.64 27.32
CA LEU A 212 13.33 4.48 28.48
C LEU A 212 11.94 4.14 29.02
N ASN A 213 11.77 4.26 30.34
CA ASN A 213 10.48 4.32 31.01
C ASN A 213 10.53 5.42 32.05
N GLU A 214 9.59 6.36 31.98
CA GLU A 214 9.45 7.48 32.90
C GLU A 214 10.78 8.19 33.19
N PRO A 215 11.51 8.65 32.15
CA PRO A 215 12.83 9.24 32.31
C PRO A 215 12.85 10.54 33.14
N ASP A 216 11.68 11.08 33.46
CA ASP A 216 11.45 12.21 34.36
C ASP A 216 11.25 11.80 35.84
N TYR A 217 11.35 10.51 36.15
CA TYR A 217 11.15 9.96 37.50
C TYR A 217 12.34 9.09 37.96
N SER A 218 12.66 9.18 39.25
CA SER A 218 13.69 8.38 39.91
C SER A 218 13.06 7.61 41.06
N THR A 219 13.32 6.30 41.11
CA THR A 219 12.60 5.38 42.00
C THR A 219 13.48 4.21 42.43
N SER A 220 13.05 3.47 43.45
CA SER A 220 13.78 2.34 44.03
C SER A 220 13.82 1.09 43.15
N TYR A 221 13.01 1.02 42.11
CA TYR A 221 13.07 0.01 41.05
C TYR A 221 13.80 0.53 39.80
N ALA A 222 13.94 -0.32 38.78
CA ALA A 222 14.65 0.00 37.55
C ALA A 222 14.16 1.35 36.97
N SER A 223 15.07 2.31 36.83
CA SER A 223 14.77 3.66 36.32
C SER A 223 16.01 4.28 35.70
N MET A 224 15.85 5.02 34.61
CA MET A 224 16.95 5.75 33.95
C MET A 224 16.45 7.09 33.44
N GLN A 225 17.10 8.15 33.90
CA GLN A 225 16.73 9.51 33.57
C GLN A 225 17.25 9.93 32.20
N SER A 226 16.46 10.73 31.49
CA SER A 226 16.83 11.31 30.21
C SER A 226 15.99 12.55 29.90
N SER A 227 16.62 13.60 29.39
CA SER A 227 15.92 14.66 28.65
C SER A 227 15.57 14.20 27.23
N GLY A 228 14.76 14.97 26.50
CA GLY A 228 14.50 14.73 25.09
C GLY A 228 15.75 14.92 24.21
N ASN A 229 16.66 15.82 24.59
CA ASN A 229 17.96 15.97 23.91
C ASN A 229 18.85 14.73 24.09
N GLN A 230 18.96 14.23 25.33
CA GLN A 230 19.71 13.00 25.62
C GLN A 230 19.08 11.77 24.93
N ALA A 231 17.74 11.70 24.89
CA ALA A 231 17.03 10.66 24.14
C ALA A 231 17.35 10.74 22.64
N ALA A 232 17.36 11.94 22.06
CA ALA A 232 17.73 12.15 20.66
C ALA A 232 19.17 11.71 20.34
N GLU A 233 20.12 11.97 21.25
CA GLU A 233 21.51 11.50 21.11
C GLU A 233 21.57 9.98 21.04
N PHE A 234 20.82 9.28 21.90
CA PHE A 234 20.79 7.83 21.88
C PHE A 234 20.04 7.26 20.68
N ILE A 235 18.93 7.87 20.25
CA ILE A 235 18.17 7.48 19.05
C ILE A 235 19.08 7.49 17.82
N LYS A 236 19.95 8.51 17.68
CA LYS A 236 20.93 8.62 16.59
C LYS A 236 22.02 7.54 16.61
N VAL A 237 22.17 6.83 17.73
CA VAL A 237 23.05 5.66 17.85
C VAL A 237 22.24 4.38 17.60
N LEU A 238 21.08 4.24 18.24
CA LEU A 238 20.24 3.04 18.16
C LEU A 238 19.71 2.79 16.74
N HIS A 239 19.21 3.82 16.05
CA HIS A 239 18.62 3.70 14.71
C HIS A 239 19.60 3.08 13.70
N PRO A 240 20.79 3.65 13.43
CA PRO A 240 21.74 3.03 12.51
C PRO A 240 22.25 1.67 13.00
N THR A 241 22.25 1.40 14.32
CA THR A 241 22.63 0.09 14.85
C THR A 241 21.59 -0.98 14.50
N LEU A 242 20.29 -0.64 14.53
CA LEU A 242 19.21 -1.52 14.06
C LEU A 242 19.32 -1.78 12.56
N GLU A 243 19.58 -0.74 11.76
CA GLU A 243 19.79 -0.86 10.31
C GLU A 243 20.98 -1.78 9.99
N ALA A 244 22.13 -1.55 10.62
CA ALA A 244 23.33 -2.36 10.44
C ALA A 244 23.13 -3.83 10.86
N ALA A 245 22.21 -4.09 11.78
CA ALA A 245 21.83 -5.43 12.20
C ALA A 245 20.81 -6.12 11.27
N GLY A 246 20.35 -5.45 10.21
CA GLY A 246 19.31 -5.94 9.29
C GLY A 246 17.89 -5.89 9.86
N LEU A 247 17.66 -5.09 10.90
CA LEU A 247 16.39 -5.05 11.64
C LEU A 247 15.51 -3.84 11.29
N GLY A 248 16.00 -2.89 10.47
CA GLY A 248 15.32 -1.62 10.15
C GLY A 248 13.91 -1.76 9.55
N GLY A 249 13.68 -2.80 8.74
CA GLY A 249 12.36 -3.12 8.19
C GLY A 249 11.41 -3.84 9.17
N GLN A 250 11.94 -4.38 10.28
CA GLN A 250 11.20 -5.20 11.25
C GLN A 250 10.79 -4.40 12.50
N VAL A 251 11.74 -3.69 13.10
CA VAL A 251 11.57 -3.02 14.40
C VAL A 251 11.80 -1.52 14.27
N GLY A 252 10.89 -0.73 14.84
CA GLY A 252 11.06 0.71 14.92
C GLY A 252 11.19 1.21 16.35
N ILE A 253 11.79 2.38 16.51
CA ILE A 253 12.03 2.96 17.84
C ILE A 253 10.75 3.61 18.37
N ALA A 254 10.43 3.32 19.63
CA ALA A 254 9.37 3.94 20.42
C ALA A 254 10.01 4.80 21.52
N CYS A 255 9.55 6.04 21.70
CA CYS A 255 10.07 6.91 22.76
C CYS A 255 9.02 7.93 23.24
N CYS A 256 8.96 8.28 24.52
CA CYS A 256 9.93 7.98 25.57
C CYS A 256 9.32 7.42 26.86
N ASP A 257 8.03 7.11 26.83
CA ASP A 257 7.27 6.62 27.98
C ASP A 257 7.39 7.55 29.20
N SER A 258 7.41 8.88 28.98
CA SER A 258 7.45 9.84 30.10
C SER A 258 6.23 9.69 31.01
N MET A 259 6.44 9.95 32.31
CA MET A 259 5.43 9.77 33.36
C MET A 259 4.15 10.60 33.13
N GLY A 260 4.25 11.68 32.34
CA GLY A 260 3.11 12.54 32.04
C GLY A 260 3.10 13.07 30.61
N TRP A 261 1.89 13.29 30.11
CA TRP A 261 1.63 13.72 28.73
C TRP A 261 2.36 15.01 28.34
N SER A 262 2.34 16.02 29.22
CA SER A 262 3.00 17.31 28.96
C SER A 262 4.52 17.20 28.92
N ASN A 263 5.10 16.34 29.77
CA ASN A 263 6.54 16.10 29.78
C ASN A 263 6.97 15.41 28.48
N GLN A 264 6.22 14.40 28.05
CA GLN A 264 6.46 13.75 26.76
C GLN A 264 6.35 14.75 25.59
N ALA A 265 5.35 15.64 25.59
CA ALA A 265 5.22 16.67 24.57
C ALA A 265 6.45 17.60 24.51
N GLY A 266 6.99 17.97 25.68
CA GLY A 266 8.26 18.71 25.77
C GLY A 266 9.44 17.93 25.20
N MET A 267 9.55 16.63 25.51
CA MET A 267 10.60 15.76 24.97
C MET A 267 10.51 15.62 23.44
N VAL A 268 9.31 15.51 22.87
CA VAL A 268 9.10 15.48 21.41
C VAL A 268 9.63 16.78 20.77
N GLY A 269 9.35 17.94 21.36
CA GLY A 269 9.87 19.22 20.88
C GLY A 269 11.40 19.27 20.86
N GLN A 270 12.05 18.73 21.90
CA GLN A 270 13.51 18.61 21.98
C GLN A 270 14.06 17.63 20.92
N MET A 271 13.47 16.44 20.80
CA MET A 271 13.89 15.44 19.81
C MET A 271 13.72 15.93 18.37
N ARG A 272 12.64 16.67 18.07
CA ARG A 272 12.43 17.33 16.79
C ARG A 272 13.52 18.34 16.49
N SER A 273 13.81 19.21 17.46
CA SER A 273 14.86 20.24 17.33
C SER A 273 16.24 19.61 17.12
N ALA A 274 16.48 18.45 17.73
CA ALA A 274 17.69 17.66 17.53
C ALA A 274 17.67 16.79 16.25
N GLY A 275 16.59 16.76 15.46
CA GLY A 275 16.50 15.99 14.21
C GLY A 275 16.35 14.47 14.38
N ALA A 276 15.85 14.01 15.53
CA ALA A 276 15.67 12.57 15.83
C ALA A 276 14.21 12.08 15.69
N GLU A 277 13.21 12.98 15.63
CA GLU A 277 11.79 12.60 15.57
C GLU A 277 11.47 11.70 14.36
N GLY A 278 12.08 11.94 13.19
CA GLY A 278 11.85 11.14 11.97
C GLY A 278 12.40 9.72 12.03
N MET A 279 13.18 9.37 13.06
CA MET A 279 13.70 8.02 13.30
C MET A 279 12.78 7.19 14.22
N LEU A 280 11.70 7.80 14.73
CA LEU A 280 10.74 7.15 15.61
C LEU A 280 9.59 6.53 14.80
N LYS A 281 9.21 5.32 15.18
CA LYS A 281 8.01 4.64 14.70
C LYS A 281 6.77 5.02 15.51
N ALA A 282 6.94 5.30 16.80
CA ALA A 282 5.88 5.79 17.67
C ALA A 282 6.44 6.73 18.75
N VAL A 283 5.63 7.71 19.14
CA VAL A 283 5.84 8.47 20.37
C VAL A 283 5.01 7.84 21.48
N THR A 284 5.59 7.61 22.65
CA THR A 284 4.95 6.91 23.78
C THR A 284 4.94 7.77 25.04
N SER A 285 3.84 7.72 25.79
CA SER A 285 3.64 8.50 27.02
C SER A 285 2.77 7.76 28.03
N HIS A 286 2.92 8.10 29.30
CA HIS A 286 1.98 7.80 30.39
C HIS A 286 1.22 9.07 30.79
N THR A 287 0.38 8.99 31.83
CA THR A 287 -0.43 10.14 32.34
C THR A 287 -0.46 10.27 33.86
N TYR A 288 0.50 9.72 34.59
CA TYR A 288 0.50 9.72 36.05
C TYR A 288 0.70 11.13 36.65
N THR A 289 1.51 11.97 36.03
CA THR A 289 1.77 13.37 36.47
C THR A 289 0.93 14.42 35.75
N GLY A 290 -0.02 13.99 34.91
CA GLY A 290 -0.94 14.85 34.17
C GLY A 290 -1.70 14.05 33.14
N GLY A 291 -3.04 14.16 33.14
CA GLY A 291 -3.92 13.51 32.16
C GLY A 291 -3.57 13.87 30.72
N ALA A 292 -4.06 13.09 29.76
CA ALA A 292 -3.86 13.38 28.35
C ALA A 292 -4.48 14.74 27.97
N ALA A 293 -3.63 15.73 27.73
CA ALA A 293 -4.00 17.14 27.58
C ALA A 293 -4.12 17.55 26.11
N GLY A 294 -4.92 16.79 25.34
CA GLY A 294 -5.12 17.01 23.92
C GLY A 294 -4.03 16.37 23.04
N ALA A 295 -4.21 16.51 21.72
CA ALA A 295 -3.33 15.87 20.75
C ALA A 295 -1.89 16.37 20.85
N MET A 296 -0.95 15.44 20.98
CA MET A 296 0.47 15.77 20.97
C MET A 296 0.91 16.10 19.54
N ASN A 297 1.63 17.22 19.37
CA ASN A 297 2.19 17.60 18.08
C ASN A 297 3.41 16.72 17.76
N ALA A 298 3.17 15.50 17.30
CA ALA A 298 4.18 14.53 16.87
C ALA A 298 3.91 14.11 15.42
N ARG A 299 4.96 13.80 14.66
CA ARG A 299 4.83 13.23 13.31
C ARG A 299 4.47 11.73 13.32
N PRO A 300 5.12 10.89 14.14
CA PRO A 300 4.73 9.49 14.27
C PRO A 300 3.42 9.35 15.07
N PRO A 301 2.74 8.19 14.99
CA PRO A 301 1.64 7.84 15.87
C PRO A 301 2.01 7.99 17.35
N VAL A 302 1.03 8.39 18.17
CA VAL A 302 1.22 8.60 19.62
C VAL A 302 0.50 7.50 20.39
N TRP A 303 1.19 6.85 21.32
CA TRP A 303 0.66 5.78 22.17
C TRP A 303 0.56 6.23 23.63
N MET A 304 -0.55 5.87 24.26
CA MET A 304 -0.65 5.72 25.71
C MET A 304 -0.07 4.36 26.07
N SER A 305 1.22 4.31 26.43
CA SER A 305 1.94 3.04 26.60
C SER A 305 1.80 2.42 27.98
N GLU A 306 1.30 3.19 28.96
CA GLU A 306 0.97 2.72 30.30
C GLU A 306 -0.02 3.66 30.98
N GLN A 307 -1.05 3.08 31.60
CA GLN A 307 -1.92 3.79 32.55
C GLN A 307 -2.64 2.78 33.45
N CYS A 308 -2.78 3.11 34.74
CA CYS A 308 -3.66 2.41 35.68
C CYS A 308 -4.08 3.32 36.84
N ASP A 309 -4.94 2.79 37.72
CA ASP A 309 -5.22 3.39 39.03
C ASP A 309 -4.34 2.67 40.06
N LEU A 310 -3.24 3.32 40.44
CA LEU A 310 -2.23 2.78 41.36
C LEU A 310 -2.72 2.70 42.82
N ASN A 311 -3.69 3.53 43.21
CA ASN A 311 -3.99 3.79 44.63
C ASN A 311 -5.40 3.36 45.05
N GLY A 312 -6.35 3.29 44.11
CA GLY A 312 -7.71 2.89 44.41
C GLY A 312 -7.80 1.42 44.79
N GLN A 313 -8.73 1.12 45.71
CA GLN A 313 -9.04 -0.24 46.13
C GLN A 313 -9.61 -1.06 44.98
N TRP A 314 -9.26 -2.34 44.93
CA TRP A 314 -9.74 -3.29 43.92
C TRP A 314 -11.25 -3.20 43.74
N SER A 315 -11.67 -2.91 42.50
CA SER A 315 -13.08 -2.85 42.12
C SER A 315 -13.36 -3.74 40.93
N THR A 316 -14.46 -4.48 41.01
CA THR A 316 -15.07 -5.22 39.89
C THR A 316 -16.39 -4.59 39.43
N ALA A 317 -16.72 -3.40 39.93
CA ALA A 317 -17.91 -2.68 39.50
C ALA A 317 -17.71 -1.98 38.15
N TRP A 318 -18.74 -1.99 37.32
CA TRP A 318 -18.77 -1.14 36.13
C TRP A 318 -19.06 0.30 36.54
N TYR A 319 -20.04 0.48 37.43
CA TYR A 319 -20.36 1.76 38.04
C TYR A 319 -21.01 1.56 39.40
N GLY A 320 -20.51 2.25 40.42
CA GLY A 320 -21.10 2.30 41.76
C GLY A 320 -21.17 3.74 42.25
N ASN A 321 -20.01 4.38 42.36
CA ASN A 321 -19.90 5.77 42.80
C ASN A 321 -18.96 6.63 41.94
N GLY A 322 -18.56 6.13 40.76
CA GLY A 322 -17.62 6.83 39.89
C GLY A 322 -16.15 6.70 40.33
N GLY A 323 -15.82 5.65 41.09
CA GLY A 323 -14.46 5.39 41.55
C GLY A 323 -13.45 5.25 40.40
N ALA A 324 -12.18 5.60 40.68
CA ALA A 324 -11.09 5.57 39.69
C ALA A 324 -10.84 4.18 39.07
N GLY A 325 -11.20 3.12 39.78
CA GLY A 325 -11.12 1.73 39.32
C GLY A 325 -12.34 1.21 38.56
N GLU A 326 -13.43 1.95 38.46
CA GLU A 326 -14.67 1.42 37.88
C GLU A 326 -14.61 1.32 36.35
N GLY A 327 -15.34 0.37 35.77
CA GLY A 327 -15.37 0.15 34.31
C GLY A 327 -15.78 1.38 33.50
N LEU A 328 -16.79 2.13 33.97
CA LEU A 328 -17.27 3.35 33.31
C LEU A 328 -16.20 4.46 33.33
N THR A 329 -15.44 4.59 34.42
CA THR A 329 -14.32 5.53 34.50
C THR A 329 -13.27 5.22 33.44
N TRP A 330 -12.94 3.94 33.27
CA TRP A 330 -11.98 3.50 32.25
C TRP A 330 -12.50 3.64 30.82
N ALA A 331 -13.79 3.41 30.58
CA ALA A 331 -14.39 3.69 29.28
C ALA A 331 -14.26 5.19 28.90
N ASN A 332 -14.41 6.10 29.87
CA ASN A 332 -14.21 7.53 29.66
C ASN A 332 -12.74 7.91 29.45
N ASN A 333 -11.81 7.23 30.13
CA ASN A 333 -10.37 7.44 29.94
C ASN A 333 -9.93 7.02 28.54
N ILE A 334 -10.35 5.82 28.08
CA ILE A 334 -10.10 5.31 26.73
C ILE A 334 -10.63 6.29 25.68
N TYR A 335 -11.88 6.71 25.82
CA TYR A 335 -12.47 7.71 24.94
C TYR A 335 -11.63 9.00 24.90
N SER A 336 -11.26 9.55 26.05
CA SER A 336 -10.55 10.82 26.12
C SER A 336 -9.15 10.75 25.50
N ALA A 337 -8.45 9.63 25.68
CA ALA A 337 -7.14 9.43 25.07
C ALA A 337 -7.26 9.29 23.54
N VAL A 338 -8.14 8.42 23.05
CA VAL A 338 -8.28 8.13 21.62
C VAL A 338 -8.89 9.32 20.87
N VAL A 339 -9.97 9.92 21.39
CA VAL A 339 -10.72 10.95 20.68
C VAL A 339 -10.14 12.34 20.91
N ASN A 340 -9.92 12.72 22.17
CA ASN A 340 -9.49 14.08 22.50
C ASN A 340 -7.98 14.25 22.36
N SER A 341 -7.21 13.18 22.56
CA SER A 341 -5.74 13.23 22.55
C SER A 341 -5.09 12.54 21.36
N ASN A 342 -5.90 12.08 20.39
CA ASN A 342 -5.47 11.51 19.12
C ASN A 342 -4.51 10.32 19.27
N VAL A 343 -4.72 9.49 20.30
CA VAL A 343 -3.91 8.29 20.56
C VAL A 343 -4.21 7.20 19.52
N SER A 344 -3.17 6.54 19.04
CA SER A 344 -3.19 5.40 18.11
C SER A 344 -3.02 4.04 18.80
N GLY A 345 -2.37 3.99 19.96
CA GLY A 345 -2.20 2.77 20.76
C GLY A 345 -2.48 3.02 22.23
N TYR A 346 -3.29 2.18 22.89
CA TYR A 346 -3.60 2.35 24.32
C TYR A 346 -3.38 1.04 25.08
N LEU A 347 -2.36 1.05 25.94
CA LEU A 347 -1.98 -0.06 26.78
C LEU A 347 -2.32 0.23 28.24
N TYR A 348 -3.00 -0.72 28.88
CA TYR A 348 -3.10 -0.73 30.34
C TYR A 348 -1.75 -1.08 30.97
N TRP A 349 -1.60 -0.82 32.27
CA TRP A 349 -0.44 -1.30 33.02
C TRP A 349 -0.44 -2.84 33.15
N GLU A 350 -0.96 -3.41 34.23
CA GLU A 350 -0.85 -4.86 34.44
C GLU A 350 -2.07 -5.60 33.86
N GLY A 351 -1.82 -6.56 32.97
CA GLY A 351 -2.86 -7.50 32.54
C GLY A 351 -3.32 -8.39 33.69
N VAL A 352 -2.36 -8.93 34.45
CA VAL A 352 -2.61 -9.73 35.65
C VAL A 352 -1.67 -9.31 36.79
N GLN A 353 -2.09 -9.45 38.05
CA GLN A 353 -1.19 -9.38 39.21
C GLN A 353 -1.81 -10.11 40.41
N TRP A 354 -0.98 -10.45 41.38
CA TRP A 354 -1.37 -11.11 42.63
C TRP A 354 -2.41 -10.28 43.43
N PRO A 355 -3.25 -10.87 44.30
CA PRO A 355 -4.22 -10.12 45.10
C PRO A 355 -3.68 -8.99 45.97
N ASN A 356 -2.42 -9.05 46.38
CA ASN A 356 -1.77 -8.04 47.21
C ASN A 356 -0.66 -7.33 46.38
N PRO A 357 -0.64 -5.99 46.28
CA PRO A 357 -1.60 -5.05 46.85
C PRO A 357 -3.00 -5.18 46.24
N ASN A 358 -4.05 -5.00 47.06
CA ASN A 358 -5.44 -5.10 46.62
C ASN A 358 -5.91 -3.79 45.94
N THR A 359 -5.17 -3.40 44.91
CA THR A 359 -5.32 -2.16 44.13
C THR A 359 -5.81 -2.43 42.72
N ASN A 360 -6.21 -1.36 42.02
CA ASN A 360 -6.69 -1.38 40.63
C ASN A 360 -5.58 -1.42 39.56
N GLU A 361 -4.32 -1.63 39.93
CA GLU A 361 -3.17 -1.73 39.02
C GLU A 361 -3.33 -2.76 37.89
N LYS A 362 -4.19 -3.75 38.13
CA LYS A 362 -4.39 -4.95 37.31
C LYS A 362 -5.77 -5.02 36.68
N LEU A 363 -5.86 -5.65 35.52
CA LEU A 363 -7.14 -6.00 34.89
C LEU A 363 -7.72 -7.30 35.45
N ILE A 364 -6.86 -8.26 35.80
CA ILE A 364 -7.26 -9.54 36.38
C ILE A 364 -6.42 -9.80 37.64
N ARG A 365 -7.10 -10.12 38.73
CA ARG A 365 -6.48 -10.55 39.98
C ARG A 365 -6.31 -12.06 39.96
N VAL A 366 -5.09 -12.58 40.10
CA VAL A 366 -4.78 -14.00 39.93
C VAL A 366 -4.10 -14.56 41.17
N ASP A 367 -4.65 -15.63 41.74
CA ASP A 367 -4.09 -16.37 42.87
C ASP A 367 -3.73 -17.80 42.46
N ASN A 368 -2.44 -18.02 42.18
CA ASN A 368 -1.90 -19.33 41.81
C ASN A 368 -1.97 -20.35 42.96
N SER A 369 -2.08 -19.94 44.23
CA SER A 369 -2.19 -20.89 45.35
C SER A 369 -3.54 -21.60 45.39
N THR A 370 -4.58 -20.95 44.85
CA THR A 370 -5.94 -21.48 44.74
C THR A 370 -6.35 -21.78 43.29
N ASN A 371 -5.46 -21.53 42.31
CA ASN A 371 -5.76 -21.54 40.87
C ASN A 371 -7.03 -20.73 40.53
N SER A 372 -7.23 -19.60 41.18
CA SER A 372 -8.41 -18.75 41.01
C SER A 372 -8.05 -17.38 40.42
N TYR A 373 -9.02 -16.73 39.80
CA TYR A 373 -8.87 -15.36 39.33
C TYR A 373 -10.18 -14.58 39.42
N GLU A 374 -10.07 -13.25 39.48
CA GLU A 374 -11.19 -12.32 39.45
C GLU A 374 -10.94 -11.23 38.40
N VAL A 375 -11.94 -10.95 37.56
CA VAL A 375 -11.82 -10.04 36.42
C VAL A 375 -12.48 -8.69 36.73
N ALA A 376 -11.74 -7.59 36.56
CA ALA A 376 -12.28 -6.25 36.73
C ALA A 376 -13.07 -5.78 35.51
N LYS A 377 -14.08 -4.91 35.73
CA LYS A 377 -14.88 -4.29 34.66
C LYS A 377 -14.08 -3.33 33.77
N ARG A 378 -12.90 -2.92 34.21
CA ARG A 378 -11.92 -2.19 33.39
C ARG A 378 -11.47 -3.02 32.17
N LEU A 379 -11.30 -4.34 32.33
CA LEU A 379 -11.00 -5.22 31.19
C LEU A 379 -12.08 -5.14 30.12
N TRP A 380 -13.35 -5.14 30.55
CA TRP A 380 -14.49 -5.05 29.65
C TRP A 380 -14.67 -3.65 29.04
N ALA A 381 -14.21 -2.61 29.73
CA ALA A 381 -14.09 -1.28 29.15
C ALA A 381 -13.08 -1.26 27.99
N PHE A 382 -11.95 -1.96 28.11
CA PHE A 382 -11.03 -2.17 26.99
C PHE A 382 -11.61 -3.11 25.92
N ALA A 383 -12.27 -4.20 26.31
CA ALA A 383 -12.84 -5.18 25.39
C ALA A 383 -13.85 -4.55 24.43
N ASN A 384 -14.65 -3.61 24.94
CA ASN A 384 -15.53 -2.78 24.13
C ASN A 384 -14.80 -2.15 22.94
N TRP A 385 -13.61 -1.59 23.14
CA TRP A 385 -12.85 -0.99 22.04
C TRP A 385 -12.04 -2.05 21.27
N SER A 386 -11.20 -2.78 21.98
CA SER A 386 -10.16 -3.65 21.43
C SER A 386 -10.69 -4.77 20.53
N ARG A 387 -11.87 -5.34 20.84
CA ARG A 387 -12.47 -6.42 20.01
C ARG A 387 -12.81 -5.96 18.60
N TYR A 388 -13.17 -4.69 18.44
CA TYR A 388 -13.84 -4.15 17.25
C TYR A 388 -13.09 -2.99 16.60
N VAL A 389 -12.20 -2.31 17.31
CA VAL A 389 -11.24 -1.35 16.75
C VAL A 389 -9.91 -2.08 16.58
N ARG A 390 -9.72 -2.71 15.42
CA ARG A 390 -8.57 -3.59 15.16
C ARG A 390 -7.35 -2.80 14.65
N PRO A 391 -6.14 -3.36 14.75
CA PRO A 391 -4.96 -2.75 14.13
C PRO A 391 -5.23 -2.42 12.66
N GLY A 392 -4.90 -1.18 12.26
CA GLY A 392 -5.21 -0.65 10.93
C GLY A 392 -6.52 0.13 10.84
N ALA A 393 -7.41 0.07 11.84
CA ALA A 393 -8.65 0.83 11.83
C ALA A 393 -8.38 2.34 11.76
N VAL A 394 -9.17 3.08 10.98
CA VAL A 394 -9.07 4.54 10.86
C VAL A 394 -10.23 5.16 11.61
N ARG A 395 -9.94 6.09 12.54
CA ARG A 395 -10.99 6.86 13.21
C ARG A 395 -11.65 7.80 12.22
N VAL A 396 -12.97 7.78 12.16
CA VAL A 396 -13.78 8.60 11.24
C VAL A 396 -14.59 9.65 11.99
N GLY A 397 -15.19 10.60 11.27
CA GLY A 397 -16.02 11.64 11.85
C GLY A 397 -17.23 11.06 12.60
N ALA A 398 -17.48 11.54 13.82
CA ALA A 398 -18.69 11.25 14.57
C ALA A 398 -19.20 12.53 15.24
N SER A 399 -20.50 12.83 15.13
CA SER A 399 -21.12 14.04 15.69
C SER A 399 -22.55 13.79 16.17
N GLY A 400 -23.12 14.69 16.98
CA GLY A 400 -24.47 14.58 17.52
C GLY A 400 -24.57 13.82 18.87
N GLY A 401 -25.67 14.01 19.61
CA GLY A 401 -25.84 13.41 20.96
C GLY A 401 -26.36 14.27 22.11
N GLY A 402 -26.84 15.50 21.88
CA GLY A 402 -27.48 16.35 22.90
C GLY A 402 -26.58 17.45 23.49
N GLY A 403 -27.14 18.66 23.60
CA GLY A 403 -26.47 19.92 23.86
C GLY A 403 -25.80 20.11 25.23
N GLY A 404 -24.97 21.15 25.30
CA GLY A 404 -24.33 21.75 26.48
C GLY A 404 -24.48 21.00 27.81
N GLY A 405 -23.67 19.97 28.05
CA GLY A 405 -23.59 19.30 29.35
C GLY A 405 -23.34 17.79 29.33
N GLY A 406 -22.25 17.31 28.73
CA GLY A 406 -21.45 16.19 29.28
C GLY A 406 -21.98 14.74 29.37
N VAL A 407 -23.17 14.36 28.90
CA VAL A 407 -23.72 13.01 29.16
C VAL A 407 -23.44 11.96 28.07
N LEU A 408 -23.17 12.35 26.81
CA LEU A 408 -22.97 11.40 25.71
C LEU A 408 -21.63 11.62 24.99
N ARG A 409 -20.81 10.56 24.91
CA ARG A 409 -19.52 10.53 24.20
C ARG A 409 -19.56 9.48 23.09
N THR A 410 -19.11 9.83 21.88
CA THR A 410 -19.20 8.96 20.69
C THR A 410 -17.96 9.01 19.82
N ALA A 411 -17.54 7.85 19.30
CA ALA A 411 -16.42 7.73 18.39
C ALA A 411 -16.70 6.61 17.37
N ALA A 412 -16.26 6.78 16.13
CA ALA A 412 -16.47 5.78 15.09
C ALA A 412 -15.14 5.43 14.41
N PHE A 413 -15.00 4.18 14.00
CA PHE A 413 -13.81 3.64 13.36
C PHE A 413 -14.20 2.76 12.18
N ARG A 414 -13.46 2.88 11.07
CA ARG A 414 -13.56 1.98 9.93
C ARG A 414 -12.39 1.00 9.98
N ASN A 415 -12.66 -0.28 10.16
CA ASN A 415 -11.67 -1.33 10.09
C ASN A 415 -11.26 -1.63 8.64
N GLU A 416 -10.13 -2.31 8.46
CA GLU A 416 -9.63 -2.73 7.14
C GLU A 416 -10.54 -3.76 6.45
N ASP A 417 -11.33 -4.50 7.23
CA ASP A 417 -12.35 -5.44 6.75
C ASP A 417 -13.68 -4.76 6.37
N GLY A 418 -13.72 -3.42 6.39
CA GLY A 418 -14.90 -2.62 6.04
C GLY A 418 -15.90 -2.43 7.16
N THR A 419 -15.77 -3.14 8.30
CA THR A 419 -16.70 -2.98 9.43
C THR A 419 -16.54 -1.61 10.09
N ILE A 420 -17.67 -1.05 10.55
CA ILE A 420 -17.66 0.16 11.38
C ILE A 420 -17.88 -0.23 12.83
N ALA A 421 -16.94 0.19 13.69
CA ALA A 421 -17.10 0.13 15.13
C ALA A 421 -17.53 1.52 15.65
N LEU A 422 -18.71 1.59 16.26
CA LEU A 422 -19.21 2.78 16.94
C LEU A 422 -19.11 2.60 18.46
N GLU A 423 -18.23 3.38 19.08
CA GLU A 423 -18.04 3.45 20.51
C GLU A 423 -18.91 4.54 21.11
N ARG A 424 -19.52 4.22 22.26
CA ARG A 424 -20.39 5.14 23.00
C ARG A 424 -20.19 4.99 24.49
N VAL A 425 -20.21 6.10 25.20
CA VAL A 425 -20.29 6.13 26.66
C VAL A 425 -21.46 7.05 27.08
N GLY A 426 -22.54 6.49 27.65
CA GLY A 426 -23.74 7.22 28.11
C GLY A 426 -25.10 6.51 27.88
N ALA A 427 -26.22 7.14 28.25
CA ALA A 427 -27.60 6.60 28.21
C ALA A 427 -28.23 6.51 26.80
N SER A 428 -29.16 5.57 26.55
CA SER A 428 -29.77 5.16 25.25
C SER A 428 -30.22 6.29 24.30
N VAL A 429 -29.86 6.18 23.01
CA VAL A 429 -30.11 7.16 21.93
C VAL A 429 -30.09 6.44 20.57
N SER A 430 -30.90 6.88 19.60
CA SER A 430 -30.92 6.41 18.21
C SER A 430 -29.75 6.98 17.39
N VAL A 431 -29.13 6.15 16.55
CA VAL A 431 -27.97 6.54 15.70
C VAL A 431 -28.44 6.63 14.25
N LYS A 432 -28.07 7.68 13.52
CA LYS A 432 -28.31 7.77 12.07
C LYS A 432 -26.98 7.89 11.34
N LEU A 433 -26.63 6.87 10.55
CA LEU A 433 -25.46 6.95 9.69
C LEU A 433 -25.75 7.90 8.53
N SER A 434 -24.92 8.93 8.32
CA SER A 434 -25.04 9.81 7.15
C SER A 434 -23.66 10.23 6.67
N GLY A 435 -23.21 9.62 5.56
CA GLY A 435 -22.05 10.05 4.80
C GLY A 435 -22.46 10.60 3.43
N THR A 436 -21.60 11.41 2.82
CA THR A 436 -21.70 11.92 1.44
C THR A 436 -21.52 10.85 0.35
N THR A 437 -21.58 9.57 0.74
CA THR A 437 -21.60 8.40 -0.15
C THR A 437 -22.53 7.33 0.45
N THR A 438 -23.20 6.61 -0.46
CA THR A 438 -24.35 5.71 -0.34
C THR A 438 -24.13 4.49 0.55
N VAL A 439 -23.75 4.66 1.82
CA VAL A 439 -23.45 3.54 2.71
C VAL A 439 -24.71 3.08 3.44
N LYS A 440 -25.28 1.95 3.01
CA LYS A 440 -26.35 1.24 3.73
C LYS A 440 -25.74 0.22 4.69
N ALA A 441 -26.11 0.29 5.96
CA ALA A 441 -25.89 -0.80 6.89
C ALA A 441 -26.75 -2.01 6.46
N SER A 442 -26.27 -3.22 6.70
CA SER A 442 -26.98 -4.47 6.40
C SER A 442 -27.21 -5.35 7.62
N ALA A 443 -26.34 -5.26 8.62
CA ALA A 443 -26.52 -5.90 9.89
C ALA A 443 -26.01 -5.00 11.01
N VAL A 444 -26.62 -5.17 12.17
CA VAL A 444 -26.31 -4.41 13.36
C VAL A 444 -26.20 -5.37 14.55
N GLN A 445 -25.09 -5.31 15.26
CA GLN A 445 -24.94 -6.02 16.52
C GLN A 445 -24.48 -5.03 17.58
N ALA A 446 -25.30 -4.85 18.61
CA ALA A 446 -24.93 -4.06 19.78
C ALA A 446 -24.31 -4.94 20.86
N PHE A 447 -23.34 -4.41 21.58
CA PHE A 447 -22.81 -5.04 22.80
C PHE A 447 -23.06 -4.16 24.01
N VAL A 448 -22.87 -4.72 25.20
CA VAL A 448 -22.97 -3.96 26.43
C VAL A 448 -22.15 -4.45 27.58
N SER A 449 -21.48 -3.50 28.21
CA SER A 449 -20.82 -3.64 29.49
C SER A 449 -21.51 -2.76 30.52
N ASP A 450 -21.97 -3.38 31.60
CA ASP A 450 -22.54 -2.72 32.77
C ASP A 450 -22.20 -3.55 34.03
N ASN A 451 -22.87 -3.33 35.16
CA ASN A 451 -22.57 -4.09 36.37
C ASN A 451 -22.86 -5.59 36.21
N THR A 452 -23.85 -5.98 35.42
CA THR A 452 -24.29 -7.38 35.26
C THR A 452 -23.77 -8.03 33.98
N ARG A 453 -23.38 -7.24 32.98
CA ARG A 453 -22.97 -7.70 31.65
C ARG A 453 -21.52 -7.33 31.32
N ASN A 454 -20.86 -8.18 30.55
CA ASN A 454 -19.45 -8.08 30.16
C ASN A 454 -19.35 -8.14 28.63
N CYS A 455 -19.33 -6.99 27.96
CA CYS A 455 -19.35 -6.89 26.50
C CYS A 455 -20.35 -7.87 25.85
N ALA A 456 -21.54 -7.97 26.46
CA ALA A 456 -22.55 -8.97 26.12
C ALA A 456 -23.37 -8.48 24.93
N SER A 457 -23.70 -9.38 24.00
CA SER A 457 -24.60 -9.07 22.89
C SER A 457 -25.96 -8.60 23.41
N THR A 458 -26.49 -7.53 22.83
CA THR A 458 -27.84 -7.01 23.09
C THR A 458 -28.55 -6.76 21.76
N PRO A 459 -29.89 -6.92 21.70
CA PRO A 459 -30.63 -6.63 20.48
C PRO A 459 -30.43 -5.18 20.00
N ALA A 460 -30.28 -5.02 18.70
CA ALA A 460 -30.32 -3.74 18.00
C ALA A 460 -31.13 -3.90 16.72
N THR A 461 -31.85 -2.87 16.33
CA THR A 461 -32.64 -2.83 15.11
C THR A 461 -32.05 -1.84 14.14
N LEU A 462 -32.04 -2.22 12.86
CA LEU A 462 -31.62 -1.39 11.75
C LEU A 462 -32.84 -1.10 10.89
N ALA A 463 -33.15 0.18 10.71
CA ALA A 463 -34.21 0.66 9.83
C ALA A 463 -33.68 0.86 8.39
N ASP A 464 -34.60 0.85 7.42
CA ASP A 464 -34.29 0.96 5.98
C ASP A 464 -33.56 2.26 5.59
N ASP A 465 -33.70 3.31 6.41
CA ASP A 465 -33.06 4.60 6.24
C ASP A 465 -31.64 4.66 6.85
N GLY A 466 -31.10 3.52 7.30
CA GLY A 466 -29.80 3.42 7.96
C GLY A 466 -29.80 3.83 9.44
N THR A 467 -30.97 4.12 10.01
CA THR A 467 -31.11 4.44 11.44
C THR A 467 -31.01 3.16 12.27
N ILE A 468 -30.17 3.20 13.29
CA ILE A 468 -29.99 2.13 14.26
C ILE A 468 -30.68 2.54 15.56
N SER A 469 -31.58 1.70 16.07
CA SER A 469 -32.31 1.89 17.32
C SER A 469 -32.13 0.71 18.28
N GLY A 470 -32.11 0.97 19.58
CA GLY A 470 -31.94 -0.04 20.63
C GLY A 470 -31.34 0.52 21.92
N SER A 471 -31.36 -0.28 22.99
CA SER A 471 -30.67 0.02 24.27
C SER A 471 -29.16 -0.21 24.10
N VAL A 472 -28.51 0.70 23.37
CA VAL A 472 -27.10 0.57 22.97
C VAL A 472 -26.20 1.12 24.06
N SER A 473 -25.55 0.24 24.81
CA SER A 473 -24.43 0.60 25.68
C SER A 473 -23.17 -0.13 25.23
N VAL A 474 -22.61 0.29 24.09
CA VAL A 474 -21.22 0.07 23.62
C VAL A 474 -21.02 -1.00 22.53
N VAL A 475 -20.43 -0.55 21.41
CA VAL A 475 -20.18 -1.25 20.14
C VAL A 475 -21.45 -1.59 19.39
N THR A 476 -21.70 -0.81 18.35
CA THR A 476 -22.44 -1.31 17.20
C THR A 476 -21.42 -1.85 16.20
N LYS A 477 -21.38 -3.17 15.97
CA LYS A 477 -20.87 -3.70 14.69
C LYS A 477 -21.96 -3.35 13.69
N VAL A 478 -21.74 -2.32 12.89
CA VAL A 478 -22.54 -2.11 11.69
C VAL A 478 -21.79 -2.83 10.58
N GLU A 479 -22.35 -3.97 10.16
CA GLU A 479 -21.93 -4.59 8.92
C GLU A 479 -22.54 -3.75 7.81
N LEU A 480 -21.69 -3.18 6.96
CA LEU A 480 -22.13 -2.48 5.77
C LEU A 480 -22.21 -3.51 4.65
N HIS A 481 -23.38 -3.66 4.04
CA HIS A 481 -23.43 -4.10 2.66
C HIS A 481 -23.78 -2.87 1.85
N GLU A 482 -22.77 -2.32 1.18
CA GLU A 482 -22.99 -1.52 0.00
C GLU A 482 -24.06 -2.22 -0.87
N THR A 483 -25.10 -1.50 -1.29
CA THR A 483 -25.88 -1.91 -2.48
C THR A 483 -24.86 -2.15 -3.58
N PRO A 484 -24.83 -3.35 -4.17
CA PRO A 484 -23.62 -4.13 -4.43
C PRO A 484 -22.50 -3.31 -5.06
N GLY A 485 -21.74 -2.69 -4.16
CA GLY A 485 -20.30 -2.59 -4.18
C GLY A 485 -19.81 -3.34 -2.95
N SER A 486 -18.52 -3.58 -2.87
CA SER A 486 -17.77 -4.23 -1.81
C SER A 486 -18.31 -4.20 -0.35
N PHE A 487 -18.61 -5.37 0.23
CA PHE A 487 -18.07 -5.91 1.50
C PHE A 487 -19.01 -7.01 2.07
N MET A 488 -18.84 -8.25 1.58
CA MET A 488 -19.29 -9.47 2.26
C MET A 488 -18.27 -9.83 3.37
N MET A 489 -18.69 -10.58 4.41
CA MET A 489 -17.75 -11.24 5.34
C MET A 489 -16.67 -11.96 4.53
N GLY A 490 -15.46 -11.41 4.54
CA GLY A 490 -14.39 -11.84 3.66
C GLY A 490 -13.75 -13.13 4.14
N ARG A 491 -13.77 -14.12 3.25
CA ARG A 491 -12.81 -15.22 3.18
C ARG A 491 -11.37 -14.70 3.37
N PRO A 492 -10.39 -15.54 3.75
CA PRO A 492 -8.98 -15.15 3.72
C PRO A 492 -8.69 -14.45 2.39
N LYS A 493 -8.27 -13.18 2.44
CA LYS A 493 -8.08 -12.38 1.22
C LYS A 493 -6.96 -13.03 0.40
N VAL A 494 -7.34 -13.71 -0.67
CA VAL A 494 -6.41 -14.35 -1.60
C VAL A 494 -5.58 -13.27 -2.28
N ASP A 495 -4.25 -13.39 -2.19
CA ASP A 495 -3.32 -12.50 -2.89
C ASP A 495 -3.14 -13.01 -4.33
N TYR A 496 -3.74 -12.31 -5.29
CA TYR A 496 -3.69 -12.67 -6.70
C TYR A 496 -2.43 -12.15 -7.43
N SER A 497 -1.50 -11.48 -6.74
CA SER A 497 -0.34 -10.78 -7.32
C SER A 497 0.41 -11.59 -8.38
N LEU A 498 0.86 -12.80 -8.03
CA LEU A 498 1.56 -13.72 -8.93
C LEU A 498 0.92 -15.10 -8.87
N TYR A 499 0.08 -15.37 -9.86
CA TYR A 499 -0.69 -16.60 -9.96
C TYR A 499 -0.01 -17.62 -10.86
N LEU A 500 0.48 -18.72 -10.27
CA LEU A 500 1.05 -19.84 -11.03
C LEU A 500 -0.04 -20.81 -11.46
N VAL A 501 -0.11 -21.08 -12.77
CA VAL A 501 -0.91 -22.17 -13.34
C VAL A 501 0.04 -23.26 -13.81
N THR A 502 -0.16 -24.50 -13.36
CA THR A 502 0.72 -25.61 -13.70
C THR A 502 0.49 -26.14 -15.13
N ASP A 503 1.52 -26.76 -15.68
CA ASP A 503 1.44 -27.55 -16.91
C ASP A 503 2.54 -28.63 -16.85
N SER A 504 2.14 -29.91 -16.79
CA SER A 504 3.05 -31.05 -16.67
C SER A 504 3.50 -31.62 -18.01
N THR A 505 3.08 -31.03 -19.13
CA THR A 505 3.48 -31.55 -20.44
C THR A 505 4.99 -31.50 -20.57
N ARG A 506 5.55 -32.52 -21.22
CA ARG A 506 7.00 -32.62 -21.44
C ARG A 506 7.59 -31.41 -22.16
N ALA A 507 6.79 -30.71 -22.97
CA ALA A 507 7.22 -29.49 -23.66
C ALA A 507 7.48 -28.30 -22.71
N ILE A 508 6.82 -28.26 -21.54
CA ILE A 508 6.93 -27.17 -20.56
C ILE A 508 7.76 -27.61 -19.35
N LEU A 509 7.38 -28.71 -18.71
CA LEU A 509 8.00 -29.17 -17.47
C LEU A 509 9.31 -29.94 -17.73
N GLY A 510 9.41 -30.59 -18.89
CA GLY A 510 10.48 -31.54 -19.19
C GLY A 510 10.28 -32.84 -18.40
N ASP A 511 11.38 -33.36 -17.86
CA ASP A 511 11.38 -34.57 -17.01
C ASP A 511 11.48 -34.22 -15.50
N ARG A 512 11.24 -32.96 -15.12
CA ARG A 512 11.31 -32.46 -13.74
C ARG A 512 10.06 -32.82 -12.93
N PRO A 513 10.16 -33.11 -11.63
CA PRO A 513 8.98 -33.32 -10.79
C PRO A 513 8.15 -32.03 -10.66
N LEU A 514 6.84 -32.12 -10.87
CA LEU A 514 5.93 -30.98 -10.82
C LEU A 514 5.95 -30.29 -9.45
N VAL A 515 5.90 -31.09 -8.38
CA VAL A 515 5.84 -30.61 -6.99
C VAL A 515 7.08 -29.79 -6.65
N ASP A 516 8.27 -30.26 -7.03
CA ASP A 516 9.54 -29.55 -6.80
C ASP A 516 9.56 -28.20 -7.52
N VAL A 517 9.13 -28.15 -8.79
CA VAL A 517 9.09 -26.89 -9.56
C VAL A 517 8.12 -25.89 -8.95
N VAL A 518 6.97 -26.36 -8.43
CA VAL A 518 6.01 -25.49 -7.72
C VAL A 518 6.58 -25.02 -6.38
N GLU A 519 7.28 -25.88 -5.63
CA GLU A 519 7.91 -25.49 -4.37
C GLU A 519 8.99 -24.42 -4.57
N GLU A 520 9.85 -24.56 -5.58
CA GLU A 520 10.83 -23.52 -5.94
C GLU A 520 10.14 -22.20 -6.33
N ALA A 521 9.05 -22.27 -7.08
CA ALA A 521 8.27 -21.08 -7.42
C ALA A 521 7.63 -20.40 -6.18
N LEU A 522 7.18 -21.18 -5.19
CA LEU A 522 6.66 -20.69 -3.92
C LEU A 522 7.73 -19.98 -3.08
N LYS A 523 8.97 -20.52 -3.03
CA LYS A 523 10.13 -19.83 -2.42
C LYS A 523 10.45 -18.50 -3.12
N GLY A 524 10.16 -18.43 -4.43
CA GLY A 524 10.26 -17.21 -5.23
C GLY A 524 9.15 -16.19 -4.96
N GLY A 525 8.07 -16.58 -4.28
CA GLY A 525 6.98 -15.70 -3.86
C GLY A 525 5.71 -15.78 -4.71
N VAL A 526 5.45 -16.90 -5.39
CA VAL A 526 4.11 -17.19 -5.94
C VAL A 526 3.06 -17.09 -4.82
N THR A 527 1.93 -16.44 -5.11
CA THR A 527 0.91 -16.09 -4.11
C THR A 527 -0.38 -16.90 -4.23
N ILE A 528 -0.55 -17.63 -5.32
CA ILE A 528 -1.64 -18.59 -5.57
C ILE A 528 -1.20 -19.61 -6.61
N VAL A 529 -1.59 -20.87 -6.41
CA VAL A 529 -1.27 -21.98 -7.33
C VAL A 529 -2.56 -22.61 -7.86
N GLN A 530 -2.61 -22.89 -9.16
CA GLN A 530 -3.65 -23.70 -9.78
C GLN A 530 -3.03 -24.95 -10.39
N LEU A 531 -3.50 -26.11 -9.94
CA LEU A 531 -3.22 -27.37 -10.58
C LEU A 531 -4.10 -27.53 -11.83
N ARG A 532 -3.46 -27.50 -12.99
CA ARG A 532 -4.09 -27.73 -14.27
C ARG A 532 -3.49 -28.95 -14.96
N GLU A 533 -4.25 -30.03 -14.93
CA GLU A 533 -3.93 -31.29 -15.59
C GLU A 533 -5.04 -31.70 -16.54
N LYS A 534 -4.69 -31.83 -17.82
CA LYS A 534 -5.65 -32.21 -18.88
C LYS A 534 -5.55 -33.67 -19.26
N THR A 535 -4.44 -34.32 -18.93
CA THR A 535 -4.10 -35.66 -19.37
C THR A 535 -3.64 -36.48 -18.17
N GLY A 536 -4.59 -37.14 -17.51
CA GLY A 536 -4.34 -37.99 -16.34
C GLY A 536 -5.63 -38.63 -15.87
N ASP A 537 -5.55 -39.80 -15.23
CA ASP A 537 -6.71 -40.38 -14.58
C ASP A 537 -7.01 -39.64 -13.26
N THR A 538 -8.26 -39.71 -12.80
CA THR A 538 -8.69 -39.00 -11.59
C THR A 538 -7.87 -39.41 -10.36
N GLY A 539 -7.43 -40.68 -10.29
CA GLY A 539 -6.61 -41.19 -9.18
C GLY A 539 -5.25 -40.49 -9.10
N HIS A 540 -4.54 -40.37 -10.22
CA HIS A 540 -3.28 -39.64 -10.28
C HIS A 540 -3.47 -38.16 -9.94
N LEU A 541 -4.52 -37.52 -10.48
CA LEU A 541 -4.81 -36.12 -10.22
C LEU A 541 -5.05 -35.82 -8.73
N VAL A 542 -5.78 -36.70 -8.03
CA VAL A 542 -6.00 -36.60 -6.58
C VAL A 542 -4.70 -36.78 -5.80
N SER A 543 -3.81 -37.68 -6.22
CA SER A 543 -2.49 -37.87 -5.58
C SER A 543 -1.64 -36.61 -5.68
N VAL A 544 -1.47 -36.10 -6.89
CA VAL A 544 -0.67 -34.89 -7.16
C VAL A 544 -1.27 -33.67 -6.44
N ALA A 545 -2.59 -33.53 -6.42
CA ALA A 545 -3.27 -32.47 -5.69
C ALA A 545 -3.02 -32.52 -4.18
N ARG A 546 -2.94 -33.72 -3.57
CA ARG A 546 -2.60 -33.86 -2.14
C ARG A 546 -1.17 -33.43 -1.84
N GLU A 547 -0.22 -33.85 -2.68
CA GLU A 547 1.18 -33.47 -2.55
C GLU A 547 1.36 -31.95 -2.70
N LEU A 548 0.73 -31.35 -3.70
CA LEU A 548 0.76 -29.90 -3.89
C LEU A 548 0.07 -29.15 -2.75
N LEU A 549 -1.04 -29.65 -2.21
CA LEU A 549 -1.75 -29.01 -1.09
C LEU A 549 -0.85 -28.96 0.15
N GLU A 550 -0.14 -30.04 0.45
CA GLU A 550 0.81 -30.07 1.57
C GLU A 550 1.93 -29.05 1.38
N VAL A 551 2.46 -28.94 0.16
CA VAL A 551 3.50 -27.95 -0.15
C VAL A 551 2.96 -26.53 -0.04
N THR A 552 1.83 -26.20 -0.66
CA THR A 552 1.30 -24.83 -0.66
C THR A 552 0.89 -24.36 0.74
N GLN A 553 0.41 -25.27 1.60
CA GLN A 553 0.11 -24.99 3.00
C GLN A 553 1.35 -24.58 3.82
N LYS A 554 2.54 -25.12 3.53
CA LYS A 554 3.79 -24.71 4.20
C LYS A 554 4.10 -23.22 3.99
N TYR A 555 3.66 -22.67 2.87
CA TYR A 555 3.88 -21.27 2.49
C TYR A 555 2.62 -20.40 2.68
N SER A 556 1.53 -20.94 3.23
CA SER A 556 0.23 -20.27 3.37
C SER A 556 -0.33 -19.74 2.04
N VAL A 557 -0.15 -20.50 0.95
CA VAL A 557 -0.61 -20.15 -0.39
C VAL A 557 -1.79 -21.07 -0.78
N PRO A 558 -2.90 -20.53 -1.34
CA PRO A 558 -4.03 -21.37 -1.72
C PRO A 558 -3.74 -22.21 -2.97
N LEU A 559 -4.32 -23.42 -3.00
CA LEU A 559 -4.32 -24.31 -4.15
C LEU A 559 -5.72 -24.42 -4.77
N LEU A 560 -5.84 -24.07 -6.05
CA LEU A 560 -7.05 -24.24 -6.84
C LEU A 560 -6.92 -25.42 -7.81
N ILE A 561 -8.04 -26.09 -8.08
CA ILE A 561 -8.11 -27.14 -9.10
C ILE A 561 -8.80 -26.61 -10.36
N ASN A 562 -8.18 -26.81 -11.52
CA ASN A 562 -8.77 -26.42 -12.80
C ASN A 562 -9.89 -27.42 -13.20
N ASP A 563 -11.08 -26.90 -13.50
CA ASP A 563 -12.31 -27.52 -14.03
C ASP A 563 -12.95 -28.64 -13.15
N ARG A 564 -12.18 -29.31 -12.29
CA ARG A 564 -12.56 -30.54 -11.57
C ARG A 564 -13.02 -30.30 -10.13
N VAL A 565 -14.29 -29.92 -9.97
CA VAL A 565 -14.96 -29.73 -8.66
C VAL A 565 -14.93 -30.98 -7.79
N ASP A 566 -15.09 -32.15 -8.38
CA ASP A 566 -15.04 -33.44 -7.72
C ASP A 566 -13.68 -33.73 -7.07
N VAL A 567 -12.58 -33.39 -7.75
CA VAL A 567 -11.22 -33.54 -7.22
C VAL A 567 -10.96 -32.55 -6.08
N ALA A 568 -11.39 -31.29 -6.24
CA ALA A 568 -11.25 -30.28 -5.18
C ALA A 568 -11.94 -30.73 -3.88
N LEU A 569 -13.14 -31.31 -3.97
CA LEU A 569 -13.86 -31.88 -2.82
C LEU A 569 -13.15 -33.10 -2.23
N ALA A 570 -12.66 -34.02 -3.07
CA ALA A 570 -12.01 -35.25 -2.61
C ALA A 570 -10.70 -34.99 -1.85
N VAL A 571 -9.99 -33.92 -2.20
CA VAL A 571 -8.71 -33.52 -1.60
C VAL A 571 -8.90 -32.53 -0.46
N GLY A 572 -9.94 -31.67 -0.53
CA GLY A 572 -10.15 -30.56 0.39
C GLY A 572 -9.35 -29.30 0.00
N CYS A 573 -9.25 -29.01 -1.30
CA CYS A 573 -8.54 -27.84 -1.81
C CYS A 573 -9.32 -26.53 -1.57
N ASP A 574 -8.61 -25.40 -1.66
CA ASP A 574 -9.16 -24.05 -1.38
C ASP A 574 -10.19 -23.57 -2.40
N GLY A 575 -10.27 -24.23 -3.57
CA GLY A 575 -11.30 -23.95 -4.56
C GLY A 575 -10.99 -24.45 -5.97
N VAL A 576 -11.64 -23.83 -6.95
CA VAL A 576 -11.55 -24.19 -8.38
C VAL A 576 -11.45 -22.98 -9.29
N HIS A 577 -11.04 -23.23 -10.53
CA HIS A 577 -11.24 -22.31 -11.64
C HIS A 577 -11.98 -23.06 -12.75
N ILE A 578 -12.99 -22.44 -13.35
CA ILE A 578 -13.85 -23.05 -14.37
C ILE A 578 -13.82 -22.22 -15.66
N GLY A 579 -13.82 -22.91 -16.79
CA GLY A 579 -14.02 -22.33 -18.11
C GLY A 579 -15.49 -22.22 -18.50
N GLN A 580 -15.72 -21.68 -19.70
CA GLN A 580 -17.08 -21.45 -20.24
C GLN A 580 -17.81 -22.73 -20.66
N ASP A 581 -17.06 -23.80 -20.96
CA ASP A 581 -17.60 -25.09 -21.42
C ASP A 581 -17.67 -26.14 -20.27
N ASP A 582 -17.36 -25.75 -19.03
CA ASP A 582 -17.28 -26.63 -17.85
C ASP A 582 -18.55 -26.59 -16.99
N MET A 583 -18.50 -27.17 -15.77
CA MET A 583 -19.57 -27.05 -14.79
C MET A 583 -19.86 -25.57 -14.51
N ASP A 584 -21.13 -25.17 -14.59
CA ASP A 584 -21.52 -23.78 -14.39
C ASP A 584 -21.24 -23.29 -12.95
N LEU A 585 -20.99 -21.99 -12.82
CA LEU A 585 -20.66 -21.32 -11.56
C LEU A 585 -21.69 -21.60 -10.46
N ALA A 586 -22.99 -21.61 -10.76
CA ALA A 586 -24.03 -21.80 -9.77
C ALA A 586 -24.01 -23.23 -9.21
N THR A 587 -23.82 -24.23 -10.09
CA THR A 587 -23.65 -25.62 -9.68
C THR A 587 -22.37 -25.84 -8.88
N ALA A 588 -21.23 -25.29 -9.33
CA ALA A 588 -19.96 -25.39 -8.61
C ALA A 588 -20.05 -24.76 -7.21
N ARG A 589 -20.65 -23.56 -7.11
CA ARG A 589 -20.91 -22.87 -5.83
C ARG A 589 -21.80 -23.69 -4.89
N LYS A 590 -22.83 -24.35 -5.42
CA LYS A 590 -23.72 -25.22 -4.64
C LYS A 590 -22.99 -26.43 -4.05
N LEU A 591 -22.04 -27.02 -4.78
CA LEU A 591 -21.30 -28.20 -4.35
C LEU A 591 -20.15 -27.89 -3.39
N LEU A 592 -19.37 -26.85 -3.68
CA LEU A 592 -18.19 -26.46 -2.88
C LEU A 592 -18.54 -25.59 -1.67
N GLY A 593 -19.75 -25.04 -1.66
CA GLY A 593 -20.20 -24.14 -0.61
C GLY A 593 -19.72 -22.69 -0.78
N PRO A 594 -20.08 -21.82 0.17
CA PRO A 594 -19.82 -20.39 0.09
C PRO A 594 -18.35 -20.01 0.36
N ASP A 595 -17.53 -20.91 0.90
CA ASP A 595 -16.18 -20.61 1.36
C ASP A 595 -15.09 -20.92 0.32
N ALA A 596 -15.36 -21.79 -0.65
CA ALA A 596 -14.41 -22.13 -1.70
C ALA A 596 -14.19 -20.97 -2.68
N THR A 597 -12.95 -20.78 -3.11
CA THR A 597 -12.61 -19.78 -4.14
C THR A 597 -12.95 -20.31 -5.52
N ILE A 598 -13.80 -19.60 -6.28
CA ILE A 598 -14.22 -19.97 -7.64
C ILE A 598 -13.84 -18.87 -8.61
N GLY A 599 -12.88 -19.19 -9.48
CA GLY A 599 -12.50 -18.35 -10.61
C GLY A 599 -13.24 -18.71 -11.89
N VAL A 600 -13.52 -17.71 -12.73
CA VAL A 600 -14.15 -17.93 -14.04
C VAL A 600 -13.27 -17.35 -15.15
N THR A 601 -13.03 -18.11 -16.22
CA THR A 601 -12.38 -17.58 -17.43
C THR A 601 -13.35 -16.68 -18.18
N VAL A 602 -12.91 -15.47 -18.58
CA VAL A 602 -13.69 -14.53 -19.38
C VAL A 602 -12.85 -13.92 -20.50
N SER A 603 -13.51 -13.63 -21.62
CA SER A 603 -12.93 -13.02 -22.81
C SER A 603 -13.75 -11.84 -23.33
N THR A 604 -15.00 -11.66 -22.90
CA THR A 604 -15.85 -10.52 -23.30
C THR A 604 -16.40 -9.76 -22.09
N VAL A 605 -16.87 -8.53 -22.33
CA VAL A 605 -17.56 -7.71 -21.31
C VAL A 605 -18.82 -8.43 -20.80
N GLU A 606 -19.59 -9.05 -21.70
CA GLU A 606 -20.81 -9.77 -21.33
C GLU A 606 -20.53 -10.96 -20.40
N GLU A 607 -19.51 -11.77 -20.73
CA GLU A 607 -19.07 -12.88 -19.89
C GLU A 607 -18.59 -12.40 -18.52
N ALA A 608 -17.82 -11.31 -18.48
CA ALA A 608 -17.31 -10.73 -17.25
C ALA A 608 -18.43 -10.25 -16.33
N LEU A 609 -19.40 -9.50 -16.86
CA LEU A 609 -20.54 -9.00 -16.08
C LEU A 609 -21.41 -10.16 -15.60
N LYS A 610 -21.67 -11.17 -16.44
CA LYS A 610 -22.42 -12.37 -16.06
C LYS A 610 -21.73 -13.17 -14.96
N ALA A 611 -20.41 -13.31 -15.02
CA ALA A 611 -19.63 -14.00 -13.99
C ALA A 611 -19.62 -13.23 -12.66
N CYS A 612 -19.50 -11.90 -12.71
CA CYS A 612 -19.64 -11.04 -11.54
C CYS A 612 -21.04 -11.16 -10.91
N GLU A 613 -22.10 -11.07 -11.71
CA GLU A 613 -23.49 -11.23 -11.27
C GLU A 613 -23.74 -12.61 -10.64
N GLY A 614 -23.14 -13.66 -11.21
CA GLY A 614 -23.21 -15.03 -10.70
C GLY A 614 -22.40 -15.29 -9.42
N GLY A 615 -21.64 -14.32 -8.91
CA GLY A 615 -20.86 -14.47 -7.67
C GLY A 615 -19.53 -15.20 -7.83
N ALA A 616 -18.85 -15.01 -8.97
CA ALA A 616 -17.45 -15.43 -9.13
C ALA A 616 -16.55 -14.61 -8.21
N ASP A 617 -15.53 -15.24 -7.63
CA ASP A 617 -14.64 -14.58 -6.66
C ASP A 617 -13.51 -13.83 -7.34
N TYR A 618 -13.07 -14.36 -8.48
CA TYR A 618 -12.15 -13.68 -9.38
C TYR A 618 -12.39 -14.09 -10.83
N LEU A 619 -11.92 -13.25 -11.75
CA LEU A 619 -11.98 -13.51 -13.18
C LEU A 619 -10.57 -13.71 -13.74
N GLY A 620 -10.39 -14.78 -14.52
CA GLY A 620 -9.23 -14.97 -15.39
C GLY A 620 -9.50 -14.34 -16.75
N ILE A 621 -8.98 -13.14 -16.97
CA ILE A 621 -9.20 -12.35 -18.20
C ILE A 621 -8.13 -12.73 -19.22
N GLY A 622 -8.53 -13.32 -20.33
CA GLY A 622 -7.56 -13.72 -21.36
C GLY A 622 -8.19 -14.44 -22.54
N THR A 623 -7.46 -14.59 -23.65
CA THR A 623 -5.99 -14.54 -23.71
C THR A 623 -5.46 -13.16 -24.13
N VAL A 624 -4.52 -12.57 -23.36
CA VAL A 624 -3.98 -11.21 -23.64
C VAL A 624 -3.05 -11.22 -24.86
N TYR A 625 -2.14 -12.19 -24.95
CA TYR A 625 -1.25 -12.42 -26.10
C TYR A 625 -1.33 -13.88 -26.55
N ALA A 626 -0.95 -14.18 -27.80
CA ALA A 626 -0.85 -15.56 -28.26
C ALA A 626 0.07 -16.39 -27.34
N THR A 627 -0.35 -17.62 -27.01
CA THR A 627 0.42 -18.51 -26.12
C THR A 627 0.44 -19.94 -26.66
N PRO A 628 1.59 -20.65 -26.60
CA PRO A 628 1.67 -22.05 -27.00
C PRO A 628 0.96 -23.01 -26.03
N THR A 629 0.62 -22.59 -24.81
CA THR A 629 0.02 -23.42 -23.74
C THR A 629 -1.49 -23.72 -23.95
N LYS A 630 -2.16 -23.01 -24.85
CA LYS A 630 -3.57 -23.26 -25.22
C LYS A 630 -3.70 -23.19 -26.74
N THR A 631 -3.85 -24.34 -27.39
CA THR A 631 -3.98 -24.46 -28.86
C THR A 631 -5.38 -24.08 -29.38
N ASN A 632 -6.37 -23.93 -28.49
CA ASN A 632 -7.76 -23.52 -28.77
C ASN A 632 -8.06 -22.12 -28.18
N THR A 633 -7.31 -21.08 -28.54
CA THR A 633 -7.62 -19.70 -28.14
C THR A 633 -8.70 -19.13 -29.04
N LYS A 634 -9.95 -19.12 -28.57
CA LYS A 634 -11.12 -18.66 -29.33
C LYS A 634 -11.08 -17.16 -29.68
N GLU A 635 -10.36 -16.29 -28.94
CA GLU A 635 -10.09 -14.89 -29.32
C GLU A 635 -8.95 -14.28 -28.48
N ILE A 636 -8.02 -13.54 -29.09
CA ILE A 636 -6.99 -12.75 -28.39
C ILE A 636 -7.52 -11.33 -28.24
N ILE A 637 -7.69 -10.87 -27.00
CA ILE A 637 -8.40 -9.61 -26.71
C ILE A 637 -7.45 -8.41 -26.50
N GLY A 638 -6.17 -8.68 -26.26
CA GLY A 638 -5.15 -7.64 -26.03
C GLY A 638 -5.37 -6.80 -24.77
N ALA A 639 -4.47 -5.84 -24.54
CA ALA A 639 -4.53 -4.98 -23.36
C ALA A 639 -5.77 -4.07 -23.32
N ALA A 640 -6.26 -3.66 -24.50
CA ALA A 640 -7.46 -2.84 -24.61
C ALA A 640 -8.73 -3.61 -24.24
N GLY A 641 -8.91 -4.85 -24.74
CA GLY A 641 -10.05 -5.67 -24.35
C GLY A 641 -10.06 -5.98 -22.85
N VAL A 642 -8.89 -6.22 -22.25
CA VAL A 642 -8.77 -6.35 -20.78
C VAL A 642 -9.23 -5.06 -20.08
N ARG A 643 -8.77 -3.89 -20.56
CA ARG A 643 -9.14 -2.60 -19.98
C ARG A 643 -10.63 -2.30 -20.10
N ASP A 644 -11.25 -2.64 -21.22
CA ASP A 644 -12.69 -2.46 -21.44
C ASP A 644 -13.51 -3.34 -20.51
N ILE A 645 -13.07 -4.58 -20.28
CA ILE A 645 -13.63 -5.48 -19.25
C ILE A 645 -13.49 -4.86 -17.86
N LEU A 646 -12.29 -4.40 -17.48
CA LEU A 646 -12.06 -3.78 -16.17
C LEU A 646 -12.90 -2.51 -15.96
N ALA A 647 -13.02 -1.66 -16.98
CA ALA A 647 -13.86 -0.46 -16.96
C ALA A 647 -15.34 -0.83 -16.80
N SER A 648 -15.82 -1.81 -17.56
CA SER A 648 -17.22 -2.26 -17.51
C SER A 648 -17.58 -2.89 -16.16
N ILE A 649 -16.68 -3.70 -15.58
CA ILE A 649 -16.84 -4.26 -14.24
C ILE A 649 -16.97 -3.13 -13.21
N ALA A 650 -16.10 -2.11 -13.30
CA ALA A 650 -16.10 -0.97 -12.39
C ALA A 650 -17.34 -0.09 -12.55
N ASP A 651 -17.75 0.19 -13.79
CA ASP A 651 -18.94 0.99 -14.10
C ASP A 651 -20.23 0.28 -13.69
N ALA A 652 -20.25 -1.05 -13.73
CA ALA A 652 -21.32 -1.87 -13.19
C ALA A 652 -21.29 -2.02 -11.65
N GLY A 653 -20.29 -1.45 -10.97
CA GLY A 653 -20.18 -1.45 -9.50
C GLY A 653 -19.57 -2.71 -8.88
N TYR A 654 -19.09 -3.65 -9.68
CA TYR A 654 -18.51 -4.89 -9.18
C TYR A 654 -17.05 -4.69 -8.71
N SER A 655 -16.71 -5.29 -7.57
CA SER A 655 -15.34 -5.30 -7.02
C SER A 655 -14.61 -6.63 -7.20
N THR A 656 -15.13 -7.53 -8.04
CA THR A 656 -14.56 -8.86 -8.31
C THR A 656 -13.08 -8.78 -8.67
N GLN A 657 -12.26 -9.67 -8.10
CA GLN A 657 -10.81 -9.68 -8.35
C GLN A 657 -10.53 -10.10 -9.80
N THR A 658 -9.45 -9.58 -10.38
CA THR A 658 -9.15 -9.77 -11.81
C THR A 658 -7.68 -10.06 -12.04
N VAL A 659 -7.40 -11.21 -12.64
CA VAL A 659 -6.08 -11.59 -13.11
C VAL A 659 -6.12 -11.70 -14.61
N CYS A 660 -5.09 -11.23 -15.30
CA CYS A 660 -4.99 -11.49 -16.74
C CYS A 660 -4.08 -12.68 -17.00
N ILE A 661 -4.34 -13.40 -18.09
CA ILE A 661 -3.61 -14.61 -18.46
C ILE A 661 -3.33 -14.67 -19.96
N GLY A 662 -2.21 -15.29 -20.30
CA GLY A 662 -1.89 -15.68 -21.67
C GLY A 662 -0.75 -14.86 -22.29
N GLY A 663 0.38 -15.55 -22.51
CA GLY A 663 1.58 -14.96 -23.12
C GLY A 663 2.31 -13.95 -22.23
N ILE A 664 2.07 -13.98 -20.91
CA ILE A 664 2.66 -13.06 -19.94
C ILE A 664 4.04 -13.57 -19.50
N ASN A 665 5.03 -12.68 -19.48
CA ASN A 665 6.41 -12.96 -19.08
C ASN A 665 7.12 -11.69 -18.60
N GLU A 666 8.39 -11.81 -18.23
CA GLU A 666 9.19 -10.68 -17.70
C GLU A 666 9.26 -9.46 -18.63
N SER A 667 9.19 -9.65 -19.95
CA SER A 667 9.35 -8.57 -20.93
C SER A 667 8.09 -7.75 -21.15
N ASN A 668 6.91 -8.27 -20.78
CA ASN A 668 5.64 -7.61 -21.04
C ASN A 668 4.79 -7.34 -19.77
N LEU A 669 5.12 -7.95 -18.63
CA LEU A 669 4.34 -7.87 -17.40
C LEU A 669 4.03 -6.42 -16.97
N GLN A 670 5.05 -5.57 -16.84
CA GLN A 670 4.82 -4.19 -16.39
C GLN A 670 4.03 -3.36 -17.41
N ARG A 671 4.22 -3.63 -18.70
CA ARG A 671 3.45 -3.00 -19.78
C ARG A 671 1.98 -3.40 -19.70
N ILE A 672 1.69 -4.66 -19.39
CA ILE A 672 0.31 -5.15 -19.19
C ILE A 672 -0.36 -4.39 -18.04
N PHE A 673 0.29 -4.30 -16.86
CA PHE A 673 -0.29 -3.54 -15.74
C PHE A 673 -0.57 -2.08 -16.12
N PHE A 674 0.36 -1.45 -16.84
CA PHE A 674 0.20 -0.08 -17.29
C PHE A 674 -0.95 0.09 -18.31
N GLN A 675 -0.91 -0.68 -19.41
CA GLN A 675 -1.86 -0.56 -20.53
C GLN A 675 -3.26 -1.08 -20.18
N CYS A 676 -3.37 -2.17 -19.41
CA CYS A 676 -4.66 -2.75 -19.04
C CYS A 676 -5.40 -1.95 -17.97
N ALA A 677 -4.72 -1.16 -17.13
CA ALA A 677 -5.37 -0.46 -16.03
C ALA A 677 -6.50 0.47 -16.51
N ALA A 678 -7.70 0.31 -15.95
CA ALA A 678 -8.79 1.27 -16.09
C ALA A 678 -8.71 2.32 -14.96
N GLU A 679 -9.31 3.49 -15.14
CA GLU A 679 -9.24 4.59 -14.18
C GLU A 679 -9.83 4.22 -12.81
N LYS A 680 -10.95 3.48 -12.80
CA LYS A 680 -11.66 3.08 -11.58
C LYS A 680 -11.29 1.68 -11.07
N LYS A 681 -10.60 0.87 -11.87
CA LYS A 681 -10.22 -0.50 -11.50
C LYS A 681 -8.87 -0.91 -12.10
N PRO A 682 -7.85 -1.15 -11.27
CA PRO A 682 -6.62 -1.76 -11.72
C PRO A 682 -6.79 -3.28 -11.88
N LEU A 683 -5.80 -3.90 -12.51
CA LEU A 683 -5.63 -5.34 -12.49
C LEU A 683 -5.11 -5.79 -11.12
N ASP A 684 -5.64 -6.87 -10.57
CA ASP A 684 -5.28 -7.37 -9.22
C ASP A 684 -4.06 -8.30 -9.23
N GLY A 685 -3.66 -8.80 -10.40
CA GLY A 685 -2.52 -9.70 -10.55
C GLY A 685 -2.39 -10.29 -11.94
N VAL A 686 -1.41 -11.18 -12.13
CA VAL A 686 -1.19 -11.87 -13.42
C VAL A 686 -1.03 -13.36 -13.21
N ALA A 687 -1.61 -14.13 -14.12
CA ALA A 687 -1.43 -15.57 -14.17
C ALA A 687 -0.40 -15.98 -15.22
N VAL A 688 0.56 -16.79 -14.80
CA VAL A 688 1.70 -17.24 -15.61
C VAL A 688 1.78 -18.77 -15.61
N VAL A 689 2.23 -19.33 -16.73
CA VAL A 689 2.51 -20.78 -16.88
C VAL A 689 3.99 -20.96 -17.21
N SER A 690 4.35 -20.86 -18.49
CA SER A 690 5.69 -21.18 -18.98
C SER A 690 6.77 -20.26 -18.45
N ALA A 691 6.45 -19.01 -18.11
CA ALA A 691 7.41 -18.05 -17.55
C ALA A 691 8.05 -18.53 -16.24
N VAL A 692 7.38 -19.44 -15.51
CA VAL A 692 7.90 -20.07 -14.29
C VAL A 692 8.11 -21.57 -14.52
N MET A 693 7.09 -22.27 -15.03
CA MET A 693 7.14 -23.73 -15.21
C MET A 693 8.25 -24.19 -16.16
N ALA A 694 8.55 -23.44 -17.22
CA ALA A 694 9.62 -23.77 -18.17
C ALA A 694 10.96 -23.09 -17.84
N ALA A 695 11.03 -22.29 -16.77
CA ALA A 695 12.27 -21.62 -16.38
C ALA A 695 13.30 -22.64 -15.89
N GLN A 696 14.58 -22.41 -16.20
CA GLN A 696 15.67 -23.23 -15.64
C GLN A 696 15.74 -23.10 -14.12
N ASP A 697 15.46 -21.89 -13.60
CA ASP A 697 15.38 -21.56 -12.18
C ASP A 697 13.99 -20.95 -11.87
N PRO A 698 13.02 -21.77 -11.43
CA PRO A 698 11.67 -21.30 -11.11
C PRO A 698 11.62 -20.30 -9.95
N GLU A 699 12.49 -20.44 -8.95
CA GLU A 699 12.56 -19.55 -7.79
C GLU A 699 12.98 -18.14 -8.22
N ALA A 700 14.07 -18.02 -8.97
CA ALA A 700 14.55 -16.74 -9.47
C ALA A 700 13.56 -16.10 -10.45
N ALA A 701 12.93 -16.89 -11.32
CA ALA A 701 11.92 -16.42 -12.25
C ALA A 701 10.69 -15.85 -11.51
N ALA A 702 10.16 -16.58 -10.54
CA ALA A 702 9.03 -16.14 -9.72
C ALA A 702 9.37 -14.87 -8.91
N ARG A 703 10.56 -14.83 -8.28
CA ARG A 703 11.03 -13.65 -7.53
C ARG A 703 11.13 -12.42 -8.40
N LYS A 704 11.68 -12.56 -9.61
CA LYS A 704 11.80 -11.46 -10.58
C LYS A 704 10.42 -10.98 -11.03
N LEU A 705 9.52 -11.89 -11.37
CA LEU A 705 8.15 -11.54 -11.78
C LEU A 705 7.38 -10.84 -10.66
N LEU A 706 7.44 -11.33 -9.41
CA LEU A 706 6.80 -10.68 -8.27
C LEU A 706 7.38 -9.30 -8.00
N GLY A 707 8.70 -9.14 -8.12
CA GLY A 707 9.35 -7.83 -8.03
C GLY A 707 8.83 -6.85 -9.08
N LEU A 708 8.60 -7.31 -10.32
CA LEU A 708 8.02 -6.50 -11.40
C LEU A 708 6.54 -6.18 -11.17
N VAL A 709 5.75 -7.09 -10.56
CA VAL A 709 4.34 -6.86 -10.17
C VAL A 709 4.24 -5.76 -9.11
N ARG A 710 5.16 -5.75 -8.13
CA ARG A 710 5.13 -4.84 -6.98
C ARG A 710 5.86 -3.52 -7.21
N SER A 711 6.49 -3.32 -8.36
CA SER A 711 7.25 -2.11 -8.69
C SER A 711 6.61 -1.33 -9.84
N HIS A 712 6.77 -0.01 -9.80
CA HIS A 712 6.33 0.85 -10.89
C HIS A 712 7.24 0.70 -12.12
N PRO A 713 6.69 0.60 -13.34
CA PRO A 713 7.49 0.56 -14.55
C PRO A 713 8.34 1.84 -14.70
N PRO A 714 9.65 1.73 -14.99
CA PRO A 714 10.49 2.92 -15.21
C PRO A 714 10.01 3.81 -16.36
N PHE A 715 9.36 3.23 -17.38
CA PHE A 715 8.79 3.95 -18.52
C PHE A 715 7.44 4.62 -18.23
N GLN A 716 6.86 4.43 -17.03
CA GLN A 716 5.66 5.14 -16.59
C GLN A 716 6.02 6.58 -16.21
N ALA A 717 6.47 7.38 -17.18
CA ALA A 717 6.54 8.83 -17.07
C ALA A 717 5.13 9.42 -17.20
N ASP A 718 4.93 10.61 -16.67
CA ASP A 718 3.62 11.24 -16.61
C ASP A 718 3.18 11.76 -18.00
N ILE A 719 2.51 10.89 -18.76
CA ILE A 719 2.00 11.19 -20.12
C ILE A 719 1.06 12.40 -20.09
N ARG A 720 0.30 12.60 -19.01
CA ARG A 720 -0.73 13.65 -18.88
C ARG A 720 -0.30 14.83 -18.01
N GLY A 721 0.68 14.65 -17.12
CA GLY A 721 1.04 15.63 -16.09
C GLY A 721 -0.04 15.70 -15.00
N GLN A 722 0.19 15.16 -13.80
CA GLN A 722 -0.66 15.38 -12.64
C GLN A 722 -0.71 16.88 -12.35
N GLY A 723 -1.87 17.50 -12.56
CA GLY A 723 -2.06 18.95 -12.45
C GLY A 723 -1.62 19.77 -13.66
N SER A 724 -1.61 19.20 -14.88
CA SER A 724 -1.33 19.98 -16.10
C SER A 724 -2.43 21.03 -16.35
N ASP A 725 -2.06 22.32 -16.35
CA ASP A 725 -2.91 23.47 -16.72
C ASP A 725 -3.36 23.45 -18.21
N VAL A 726 -3.02 22.40 -18.96
CA VAL A 726 -3.21 22.29 -20.41
C VAL A 726 -4.53 21.58 -20.72
N VAL A 727 -5.59 22.39 -20.81
CA VAL A 727 -6.96 21.94 -21.11
C VAL A 727 -7.40 22.28 -22.54
N ASP A 728 -6.73 23.21 -23.21
CA ASP A 728 -7.11 23.74 -24.52
C ASP A 728 -5.91 24.04 -25.43
N ALA A 729 -6.20 24.40 -26.69
CA ALA A 729 -5.20 24.67 -27.71
C ALA A 729 -4.30 25.86 -27.36
N GLN A 730 -4.83 26.90 -26.71
CA GLN A 730 -4.03 28.08 -26.32
C GLN A 730 -2.98 27.72 -25.28
N SER A 731 -3.36 26.91 -24.30
CA SER A 731 -2.50 26.43 -23.22
C SER A 731 -1.35 25.57 -23.75
N VAL A 732 -1.61 24.70 -24.74
CA VAL A 732 -0.56 23.91 -25.41
C VAL A 732 0.43 24.81 -26.16
N VAL A 733 -0.08 25.77 -26.93
CA VAL A 733 0.75 26.70 -27.72
C VAL A 733 1.64 27.53 -26.79
N ALA A 734 1.11 28.02 -25.68
CA ALA A 734 1.85 28.81 -24.70
C ALA A 734 3.03 28.04 -24.06
N LEU A 735 2.98 26.70 -24.04
CA LEU A 735 4.07 25.87 -23.53
C LEU A 735 5.20 25.62 -24.54
N ALA A 736 4.94 25.76 -25.84
CA ALA A 736 5.91 25.41 -26.89
C ALA A 736 7.28 26.10 -26.71
N PRO A 737 7.36 27.42 -26.39
CA PRO A 737 8.63 28.08 -26.11
C PRO A 737 9.44 27.41 -25.00
N SER A 738 8.79 27.01 -23.90
CA SER A 738 9.45 26.39 -22.76
C SER A 738 10.08 25.05 -23.12
N VAL A 739 9.44 24.27 -24.00
CA VAL A 739 9.97 22.99 -24.48
C VAL A 739 11.20 23.22 -25.35
N ILE A 740 11.12 24.14 -26.31
CA ILE A 740 12.22 24.47 -27.23
C ILE A 740 13.43 25.01 -26.44
N GLN A 741 13.21 25.87 -25.43
CA GLN A 741 14.26 26.37 -24.53
C GLN A 741 14.93 25.24 -23.74
N ARG A 742 14.16 24.25 -23.29
CA ARG A 742 14.72 23.06 -22.62
C ARG A 742 15.54 22.21 -23.57
N VAL A 743 15.07 21.98 -24.79
CA VAL A 743 15.88 21.28 -25.81
C VAL A 743 17.19 22.01 -26.03
N HIS A 744 17.15 23.33 -26.25
CA HIS A 744 18.35 24.15 -26.43
C HIS A 744 19.34 24.06 -25.26
N SER A 745 18.87 24.13 -24.01
CA SER A 745 19.72 24.15 -22.81
C SER A 745 20.23 22.77 -22.38
N THR A 746 19.44 21.71 -22.59
CA THR A 746 19.79 20.35 -22.17
C THR A 746 20.51 19.54 -23.24
N THR A 747 20.41 19.95 -24.50
CA THR A 747 21.01 19.25 -25.66
C THR A 747 20.79 17.73 -25.60
N PRO A 748 19.53 17.26 -25.59
CA PRO A 748 19.23 15.85 -25.36
C PRO A 748 19.80 14.98 -26.48
N LEU A 749 20.25 13.77 -26.14
CA LEU A 749 20.63 12.76 -27.13
C LEU A 749 19.39 12.32 -27.93
N SER A 750 19.51 12.29 -29.25
CA SER A 750 18.53 11.71 -30.15
C SER A 750 19.16 10.49 -30.82
N HIS A 751 18.84 9.30 -30.32
CA HIS A 751 19.33 8.05 -30.86
C HIS A 751 18.40 7.59 -31.99
N ASN A 752 18.87 7.68 -33.23
CA ASN A 752 18.09 7.44 -34.43
C ASN A 752 18.49 6.10 -35.07
N MET A 753 17.68 5.06 -34.83
CA MET A 753 17.74 3.80 -35.58
C MET A 753 16.90 3.96 -36.85
N THR A 754 17.48 4.59 -37.87
CA THR A 754 16.78 4.95 -39.12
C THR A 754 17.50 4.46 -40.36
N ASN A 755 16.77 4.50 -41.48
CA ASN A 755 17.27 4.07 -42.78
C ASN A 755 18.34 5.04 -43.33
N ILE A 756 19.24 4.51 -44.16
CA ILE A 756 20.41 5.21 -44.68
C ILE A 756 20.07 6.49 -45.47
N VAL A 757 18.90 6.55 -46.10
CA VAL A 757 18.47 7.70 -46.91
C VAL A 757 18.24 8.94 -46.04
N VAL A 758 17.80 8.74 -44.80
CA VAL A 758 17.41 9.84 -43.89
C VAL A 758 18.49 10.18 -42.87
N GLN A 759 19.47 9.30 -42.59
CA GLN A 759 20.45 9.48 -41.51
C GLN A 759 21.13 10.85 -41.49
N ASN A 760 21.69 11.30 -42.63
CA ASN A 760 22.34 12.62 -42.69
C ASN A 760 21.33 13.76 -42.44
N PHE A 761 20.12 13.66 -42.98
CA PHE A 761 19.13 14.70 -42.80
C PHE A 761 18.63 14.75 -41.34
N ALA A 762 18.36 13.59 -40.73
CA ALA A 762 18.02 13.48 -39.31
C ALA A 762 19.11 14.03 -38.39
N ALA A 763 20.39 13.77 -38.69
CA ALA A 763 21.51 14.33 -37.93
C ALA A 763 21.51 15.86 -37.97
N ASN A 764 21.35 16.44 -39.15
CA ASN A 764 21.33 17.90 -39.30
C ASN A 764 20.08 18.53 -38.68
N VAL A 765 18.91 17.91 -38.79
CA VAL A 765 17.69 18.37 -38.11
C VAL A 765 17.88 18.33 -36.59
N ALA A 766 18.42 17.25 -36.02
CA ALA A 766 18.71 17.16 -34.60
C ALA A 766 19.59 18.32 -34.12
N LEU A 767 20.69 18.61 -34.83
CA LEU A 767 21.59 19.72 -34.50
C LEU A 767 20.90 21.07 -34.61
N ALA A 768 20.10 21.28 -35.66
CA ALA A 768 19.37 22.53 -35.88
C ALA A 768 18.37 22.82 -34.74
N VAL A 769 17.61 21.81 -34.30
CA VAL A 769 16.65 21.97 -33.18
C VAL A 769 17.32 21.97 -31.81
N GLY A 770 18.60 21.58 -31.73
CA GLY A 770 19.43 21.68 -30.53
C GLY A 770 19.62 20.38 -29.75
N ALA A 771 19.39 19.24 -30.38
CA ALA A 771 19.71 17.91 -29.86
C ALA A 771 21.10 17.43 -30.33
N SER A 772 21.60 16.37 -29.68
CA SER A 772 22.81 15.65 -30.09
C SER A 772 22.44 14.36 -30.82
N PRO A 773 22.71 14.21 -32.13
CA PRO A 773 22.35 13.00 -32.86
C PRO A 773 23.33 11.85 -32.65
N ILE A 774 22.82 10.62 -32.57
CA ILE A 774 23.59 9.40 -32.81
C ILE A 774 22.80 8.45 -33.72
N MET A 775 23.47 7.87 -34.72
CA MET A 775 22.86 7.04 -35.77
C MET A 775 23.23 5.56 -35.61
N ALA A 776 23.33 5.08 -34.36
CA ALA A 776 23.71 3.70 -34.07
C ALA A 776 22.56 2.74 -34.40
N GLY A 777 22.81 1.76 -35.26
CA GLY A 777 21.81 0.73 -35.63
C GLY A 777 21.95 -0.59 -34.85
N TYR A 778 23.02 -0.73 -34.05
CA TYR A 778 23.32 -1.96 -33.32
C TYR A 778 22.67 -1.94 -31.93
N GLY A 779 21.78 -2.89 -31.68
CA GLY A 779 20.92 -2.87 -30.49
C GLY A 779 21.67 -3.07 -29.16
N GLU A 780 22.86 -3.67 -29.17
CA GLU A 780 23.66 -3.87 -27.95
C GLU A 780 24.21 -2.54 -27.38
N GLU A 781 24.47 -1.55 -28.24
CA GLU A 781 24.93 -0.23 -27.78
C GLU A 781 23.84 0.54 -27.03
N ALA A 782 22.57 0.18 -27.24
CA ALA A 782 21.44 0.90 -26.67
C ALA A 782 21.44 0.93 -25.14
N ALA A 783 21.99 -0.10 -24.48
CA ALA A 783 22.09 -0.17 -23.03
C ALA A 783 23.07 0.87 -22.45
N ASP A 784 24.04 1.33 -23.23
CA ASP A 784 24.94 2.41 -22.84
C ASP A 784 24.40 3.76 -23.29
N LEU A 785 23.84 3.84 -24.49
CA LEU A 785 23.26 5.07 -25.03
C LEU A 785 22.09 5.59 -24.21
N CYS A 786 21.23 4.73 -23.68
CA CYS A 786 20.09 5.16 -22.85
C CYS A 786 20.53 5.85 -21.53
N LYS A 787 21.73 5.53 -21.02
CA LYS A 787 22.29 6.13 -19.80
C LYS A 787 22.75 7.57 -20.01
N LEU A 788 23.08 7.95 -21.24
CA LEU A 788 23.53 9.31 -21.60
C LEU A 788 22.40 10.36 -21.57
N GLY A 789 21.16 9.95 -21.27
CA GLY A 789 19.99 10.79 -21.42
C GLY A 789 19.46 10.76 -22.86
N GLY A 790 18.27 11.32 -23.10
CA GLY A 790 17.71 11.38 -24.45
C GLY A 790 16.54 10.43 -24.73
N ALA A 791 16.26 10.24 -26.02
CA ALA A 791 15.17 9.43 -26.55
C ALA A 791 15.65 8.53 -27.70
N LEU A 792 14.93 7.43 -27.93
CA LEU A 792 15.14 6.52 -29.06
C LEU A 792 14.11 6.81 -30.16
N VAL A 793 14.55 6.84 -31.42
CA VAL A 793 13.70 6.84 -32.61
C VAL A 793 13.93 5.52 -33.33
N ILE A 794 12.88 4.70 -33.41
CA ILE A 794 12.85 3.48 -34.22
C ILE A 794 12.10 3.81 -35.51
N ASN A 795 12.83 3.84 -36.63
CA ASN A 795 12.26 4.05 -37.95
C ASN A 795 12.42 2.79 -38.79
N MET A 796 11.30 2.18 -39.16
CA MET A 796 11.25 0.87 -39.84
C MET A 796 11.61 0.93 -41.34
N GLY A 797 12.14 2.06 -41.85
CA GLY A 797 12.30 2.34 -43.28
C GLY A 797 13.01 1.26 -44.11
N SER A 798 13.92 0.49 -43.53
CA SER A 798 14.46 -0.76 -44.12
C SER A 798 14.22 -1.91 -43.16
N VAL A 799 13.45 -2.92 -43.59
CA VAL A 799 13.14 -4.11 -42.76
C VAL A 799 14.01 -5.26 -43.19
N ASP A 800 14.95 -5.63 -42.33
CA ASP A 800 15.67 -6.89 -42.38
C ASP A 800 15.58 -7.62 -41.02
N PRO A 801 15.80 -8.93 -40.97
CA PRO A 801 15.67 -9.70 -39.72
C PRO A 801 16.60 -9.23 -38.59
N ALA A 802 17.83 -8.80 -38.91
CA ALA A 802 18.78 -8.32 -37.92
C ALA A 802 18.37 -6.94 -37.37
N GLY A 803 17.89 -6.05 -38.25
CA GLY A 803 17.33 -4.76 -37.87
C GLY A 803 16.19 -4.89 -36.86
N LEU A 804 15.24 -5.82 -37.09
CA LEU A 804 14.13 -6.05 -36.17
C LEU A 804 14.59 -6.53 -34.79
N VAL A 805 15.59 -7.43 -34.74
CA VAL A 805 16.21 -7.87 -33.47
C VAL A 805 16.86 -6.69 -32.73
N ASN A 806 17.57 -5.83 -33.45
CA ASN A 806 18.21 -4.65 -32.86
C ASN A 806 17.18 -3.65 -32.32
N TYR A 807 16.06 -3.42 -33.03
CA TYR A 807 14.97 -2.57 -32.54
C TYR A 807 14.40 -3.09 -31.22
N MET A 808 14.19 -4.40 -31.09
CA MET A 808 13.68 -5.00 -29.86
C MET A 808 14.65 -4.84 -28.68
N LYS A 809 15.96 -5.02 -28.91
CA LYS A 809 17.00 -4.82 -27.90
C LYS A 809 17.04 -3.37 -27.43
N ALA A 810 17.04 -2.43 -28.37
CA ALA A 810 17.06 -1.01 -28.06
C ALA A 810 15.79 -0.55 -27.34
N LEU A 811 14.62 -0.99 -27.80
CA LEU A 811 13.34 -0.72 -27.16
C LEU A 811 13.34 -1.20 -25.69
N LYS A 812 13.79 -2.43 -25.44
CA LYS A 812 13.91 -2.97 -24.08
C LYS A 812 14.84 -2.12 -23.21
N ALA A 813 16.04 -1.80 -23.70
CA ALA A 813 17.02 -1.01 -22.96
C ALA A 813 16.51 0.41 -22.60
N TYR A 814 15.78 1.06 -23.52
CA TYR A 814 15.19 2.38 -23.26
C TYR A 814 14.01 2.31 -22.30
N ASN A 815 13.14 1.31 -22.42
CA ASN A 815 12.04 1.11 -21.46
C ASN A 815 12.55 0.81 -20.05
N GLU A 816 13.58 -0.03 -19.89
CA GLU A 816 14.19 -0.34 -18.60
C GLU A 816 14.86 0.89 -17.96
N ALA A 817 15.45 1.77 -18.78
CA ALA A 817 16.05 3.02 -18.33
C ALA A 817 15.04 4.17 -18.12
N GLY A 818 13.74 3.94 -18.36
CA GLY A 818 12.70 4.96 -18.30
C GLY A 818 12.86 6.08 -19.32
N ARG A 819 13.49 5.79 -20.47
CA ARG A 819 13.74 6.75 -21.55
C ARG A 819 12.69 6.61 -22.65
N PRO A 820 12.23 7.74 -23.24
CA PRO A 820 11.12 7.71 -24.19
C PRO A 820 11.51 7.10 -25.54
N VAL A 821 10.53 6.46 -26.19
CA VAL A 821 10.69 5.86 -27.52
C VAL A 821 9.65 6.41 -28.51
N VAL A 822 10.14 6.88 -29.65
CA VAL A 822 9.33 7.28 -30.82
C VAL A 822 9.40 6.16 -31.86
N PHE A 823 8.24 5.70 -32.33
CA PHE A 823 8.14 4.71 -33.39
C PHE A 823 7.55 5.31 -34.66
N ASP A 824 8.29 5.16 -35.76
CA ASP A 824 7.93 5.59 -37.10
C ASP A 824 7.85 4.35 -38.03
N PRO A 825 6.65 3.80 -38.26
CA PRO A 825 6.44 2.55 -38.97
C PRO A 825 6.41 2.79 -40.50
N VAL A 826 7.46 3.41 -41.02
CA VAL A 826 7.56 3.83 -42.43
C VAL A 826 7.14 2.71 -43.39
N GLY A 827 6.17 3.02 -44.26
CA GLY A 827 5.64 2.11 -45.27
C GLY A 827 4.98 0.85 -44.71
N ALA A 828 4.48 0.88 -43.47
CA ALA A 828 3.89 -0.27 -42.77
C ALA A 828 2.89 -1.07 -43.63
N GLY A 829 2.03 -0.38 -44.38
CA GLY A 829 0.98 -0.99 -45.20
C GLY A 829 1.45 -1.49 -46.56
N ALA A 830 2.72 -1.30 -46.93
CA ALA A 830 3.21 -1.61 -48.28
C ALA A 830 3.40 -3.12 -48.53
N THR A 831 3.78 -3.90 -47.51
CA THR A 831 4.06 -5.34 -47.64
C THR A 831 3.63 -6.13 -46.41
N THR A 832 3.38 -7.44 -46.58
CA THR A 832 3.07 -8.35 -45.46
C THR A 832 4.20 -8.43 -44.44
N LEU A 833 5.46 -8.39 -44.89
CA LEU A 833 6.62 -8.40 -44.00
C LEU A 833 6.65 -7.17 -43.09
N ARG A 834 6.38 -5.98 -43.64
CA ARG A 834 6.31 -4.73 -42.86
C ARG A 834 5.15 -4.74 -41.86
N ARG A 835 3.97 -5.23 -42.26
CA ARG A 835 2.85 -5.43 -41.33
C ARG A 835 3.21 -6.36 -40.17
N GLN A 836 3.94 -7.44 -40.45
CA GLN A 836 4.39 -8.37 -39.42
C GLN A 836 5.45 -7.72 -38.50
N ALA A 837 6.39 -6.96 -39.05
CA ALA A 837 7.39 -6.24 -38.28
C ALA A 837 6.75 -5.20 -37.34
N VAL A 838 5.72 -4.47 -37.79
CA VAL A 838 4.94 -3.56 -36.93
C VAL A 838 4.33 -4.32 -35.76
N LYS A 839 3.67 -5.45 -36.00
CA LYS A 839 3.11 -6.29 -34.92
C LYS A 839 4.18 -6.73 -33.93
N THR A 840 5.35 -7.14 -34.44
CA THR A 840 6.47 -7.52 -33.59
C THR A 840 6.91 -6.36 -32.70
N VAL A 841 7.22 -5.18 -33.27
CA VAL A 841 7.68 -4.01 -32.48
C VAL A 841 6.65 -3.59 -31.43
N LEU A 842 5.37 -3.50 -31.80
CA LEU A 842 4.28 -3.19 -30.86
C LEU A 842 4.19 -4.22 -29.72
N SER A 843 4.50 -5.49 -30.00
CA SER A 843 4.50 -6.55 -28.98
C SER A 843 5.76 -6.61 -28.12
N SER A 844 6.84 -5.90 -28.49
CA SER A 844 8.17 -6.04 -27.86
C SER A 844 8.48 -5.05 -26.73
N GLY A 845 7.75 -3.93 -26.64
CA GLY A 845 7.92 -2.96 -25.56
C GLY A 845 6.90 -1.81 -25.60
N TYR A 846 7.09 -0.81 -24.76
CA TYR A 846 6.24 0.37 -24.67
C TYR A 846 6.79 1.52 -25.52
N LEU A 847 5.90 2.20 -26.23
CA LEU A 847 6.22 3.30 -27.14
C LEU A 847 5.51 4.58 -26.66
N ASP A 848 6.26 5.64 -26.34
CA ASP A 848 5.71 6.92 -25.92
C ASP A 848 4.99 7.66 -27.04
N VAL A 849 5.51 7.55 -28.26
CA VAL A 849 4.95 8.21 -29.44
C VAL A 849 4.92 7.26 -30.63
N ILE A 850 3.78 7.13 -31.29
CA ILE A 850 3.65 6.50 -32.61
C ILE A 850 3.34 7.59 -33.62
N LYS A 851 4.19 7.73 -34.64
CA LYS A 851 4.05 8.75 -35.68
C LYS A 851 3.99 8.11 -37.05
N GLY A 852 3.05 8.51 -37.90
CA GLY A 852 2.97 8.04 -39.28
C GLY A 852 1.99 8.84 -40.12
N ASN A 853 1.94 8.59 -41.43
CA ASN A 853 0.86 9.09 -42.28
C ASN A 853 -0.44 8.29 -42.08
N GLU A 854 -1.54 8.73 -42.71
CA GLU A 854 -2.87 8.09 -42.59
C GLU A 854 -2.81 6.56 -42.79
N GLY A 855 -2.16 6.07 -43.85
CA GLY A 855 -2.15 4.63 -44.14
C GLY A 855 -1.23 3.82 -43.23
N GLU A 856 -0.17 4.43 -42.71
CA GLU A 856 0.68 3.83 -41.67
C GLU A 856 -0.07 3.70 -40.35
N ILE A 857 -0.79 4.74 -39.92
CA ILE A 857 -1.62 4.73 -38.71
C ILE A 857 -2.78 3.73 -38.86
N LYS A 858 -3.45 3.65 -40.02
CA LYS A 858 -4.44 2.58 -40.32
C LYS A 858 -3.83 1.18 -40.17
N THR A 859 -2.58 1.00 -40.60
CA THR A 859 -1.86 -0.28 -40.48
C THR A 859 -1.53 -0.63 -39.04
N VAL A 860 -1.05 0.33 -38.25
CA VAL A 860 -0.79 0.15 -36.80
C VAL A 860 -2.09 -0.13 -36.03
N PHE A 861 -3.18 0.52 -36.43
CA PHE A 861 -4.50 0.28 -35.86
C PHE A 861 -5.03 -1.12 -36.21
N GLY A 862 -4.67 -1.66 -37.38
CA GLY A 862 -5.05 -3.00 -37.83
C GLY A 862 -6.33 -3.05 -38.67
N SER A 863 -6.82 -1.89 -39.14
CA SER A 863 -8.07 -1.76 -39.91
C SER A 863 -7.89 -1.85 -41.43
N SER A 864 -6.65 -1.90 -41.95
CA SER A 864 -6.39 -1.90 -43.39
C SER A 864 -5.81 -3.23 -43.91
N GLN A 865 -6.55 -3.88 -44.83
CA GLN A 865 -5.98 -4.86 -45.77
C GLN A 865 -5.54 -4.21 -47.09
N GLU A 866 -5.80 -2.91 -47.29
CA GLU A 866 -5.40 -2.16 -48.49
C GLU A 866 -3.88 -2.03 -48.58
N GLN A 867 -3.33 -2.31 -49.77
CA GLN A 867 -1.89 -2.24 -50.02
C GLN A 867 -1.47 -0.81 -50.37
N GLN A 868 -0.60 -0.20 -49.54
CA GLN A 868 -0.01 1.09 -49.85
C GLN A 868 0.98 0.98 -51.02
N ARG A 869 1.03 2.00 -51.89
CA ARG A 869 2.10 2.17 -52.88
C ARG A 869 3.25 2.93 -52.22
N GLY A 870 4.23 2.22 -51.69
CA GLY A 870 5.41 2.84 -51.06
C GLY A 870 5.07 3.61 -49.78
N VAL A 871 5.58 4.85 -49.66
CA VAL A 871 5.40 5.76 -48.51
C VAL A 871 4.43 6.91 -48.82
N ASP A 872 3.73 6.86 -49.95
CA ASP A 872 2.83 7.92 -50.40
C ASP A 872 1.54 7.98 -49.54
N SER A 873 1.12 9.20 -49.19
CA SER A 873 -0.08 9.43 -48.38
C SER A 873 -1.36 9.30 -49.21
N SER A 874 -2.20 8.29 -48.93
CA SER A 874 -3.58 8.25 -49.41
C SER A 874 -4.49 8.95 -48.38
N ASN A 875 -5.03 10.13 -48.71
CA ASN A 875 -5.96 10.88 -47.85
C ASN A 875 -7.41 10.46 -48.13
N THR A 876 -7.86 9.38 -47.52
CA THR A 876 -9.20 8.81 -47.73
C THR A 876 -10.19 9.18 -46.63
N LEU A 877 -9.68 9.51 -45.44
CA LEU A 877 -10.50 9.85 -44.28
C LEU A 877 -10.78 11.36 -44.19
N ASP A 878 -11.97 11.72 -43.72
CA ASP A 878 -12.29 13.10 -43.35
C ASP A 878 -11.63 13.50 -42.00
N PRO A 879 -11.57 14.80 -41.65
CA PRO A 879 -10.96 15.26 -40.40
C PRO A 879 -11.50 14.60 -39.13
N SER A 880 -12.81 14.33 -39.06
CA SER A 880 -13.44 13.71 -37.88
C SER A 880 -13.03 12.24 -37.73
N GLN A 881 -12.94 11.53 -38.84
CA GLN A 881 -12.47 10.14 -38.90
C GLN A 881 -10.99 10.03 -38.52
N LYS A 882 -10.16 10.99 -38.96
CA LYS A 882 -8.75 11.07 -38.58
C LYS A 882 -8.57 11.30 -37.09
N ALA A 883 -9.28 12.29 -36.53
CA ALA A 883 -9.26 12.59 -35.10
C ALA A 883 -9.70 11.38 -34.26
N LYS A 884 -10.79 10.71 -34.66
CA LYS A 884 -11.26 9.48 -34.02
C LYS A 884 -10.21 8.37 -34.07
N LEU A 885 -9.60 8.12 -35.23
CA LEU A 885 -8.60 7.07 -35.40
C LEU A 885 -7.36 7.28 -34.51
N VAL A 886 -6.81 8.50 -34.46
CA VAL A 886 -5.65 8.78 -33.59
C VAL A 886 -6.02 8.69 -32.11
N ARG A 887 -7.22 9.14 -31.73
CA ARG A 887 -7.70 9.07 -30.35
C ARG A 887 -7.89 7.63 -29.89
N GLU A 888 -8.56 6.81 -30.69
CA GLU A 888 -8.78 5.40 -30.37
C GLU A 888 -7.45 4.64 -30.28
N LEU A 889 -6.51 4.88 -31.21
CA LEU A 889 -5.20 4.25 -31.15
C LEU A 889 -4.40 4.68 -29.91
N ALA A 890 -4.36 5.98 -29.62
CA ALA A 890 -3.65 6.55 -28.47
C ALA A 890 -4.24 6.03 -27.15
N ALA A 891 -5.57 5.95 -27.05
CA ALA A 891 -6.25 5.34 -25.91
C ALA A 891 -5.95 3.84 -25.80
N ARG A 892 -5.94 3.12 -26.94
CA ARG A 892 -5.63 1.69 -27.01
C ARG A 892 -4.27 1.39 -26.40
N GLU A 893 -3.25 2.07 -26.87
CA GLU A 893 -1.84 1.84 -26.52
C GLU A 893 -1.37 2.62 -25.29
N LYS A 894 -2.19 3.56 -24.78
CA LYS A 894 -1.83 4.54 -23.73
C LYS A 894 -0.57 5.33 -24.05
N ASN A 895 -0.53 5.95 -25.21
CA ASN A 895 0.60 6.76 -25.67
C ASN A 895 0.13 7.99 -26.45
N VAL A 896 1.06 8.72 -27.07
CA VAL A 896 0.73 9.80 -28.00
C VAL A 896 0.78 9.28 -29.43
N VAL A 897 -0.26 9.55 -30.22
CA VAL A 897 -0.31 9.22 -31.65
C VAL A 897 -0.31 10.50 -32.45
N VAL A 898 0.54 10.54 -33.48
CA VAL A 898 0.65 11.64 -34.45
C VAL A 898 0.37 11.10 -35.84
N MET A 899 -0.68 11.62 -36.47
CA MET A 899 -0.98 11.37 -37.88
C MET A 899 -0.60 12.60 -38.69
N THR A 900 0.46 12.47 -39.51
CA THR A 900 0.94 13.58 -40.35
C THR A 900 0.15 13.69 -41.65
N GLY A 901 -0.05 14.91 -42.15
CA GLY A 901 -0.75 15.20 -43.39
C GLY A 901 -0.63 16.67 -43.82
N LYS A 902 -1.65 17.18 -44.53
CA LYS A 902 -1.82 18.63 -44.73
C LYS A 902 -2.21 19.33 -43.42
N THR A 903 -3.01 18.62 -42.63
CA THR A 903 -3.37 18.94 -41.26
C THR A 903 -2.92 17.75 -40.43
N ASP A 904 -2.13 18.01 -39.41
CA ASP A 904 -1.62 16.99 -38.50
C ASP A 904 -2.61 16.77 -37.36
N PHE A 905 -2.89 15.51 -37.03
CA PHE A 905 -3.76 15.13 -35.91
C PHE A 905 -2.95 14.46 -34.81
N VAL A 906 -3.06 14.97 -33.59
CA VAL A 906 -2.29 14.47 -32.43
C VAL A 906 -3.21 14.17 -31.26
N SER A 907 -3.08 13.00 -30.64
CA SER A 907 -3.90 12.61 -29.49
C SER A 907 -3.11 11.84 -28.42
N ASP A 908 -3.48 12.01 -27.15
CA ASP A 908 -3.05 11.17 -26.02
C ASP A 908 -4.14 10.16 -25.56
N GLY A 909 -5.18 10.02 -26.39
CA GLY A 909 -6.34 9.17 -26.13
C GLY A 909 -7.48 9.86 -25.38
N VAL A 910 -7.25 11.07 -24.85
CA VAL A 910 -8.30 11.91 -24.22
C VAL A 910 -8.37 13.26 -24.90
N ARG A 911 -7.24 13.96 -25.00
CA ARG A 911 -7.11 15.25 -25.68
C ARG A 911 -6.70 15.00 -27.13
N THR A 912 -7.33 15.70 -28.06
CA THR A 912 -7.02 15.60 -29.48
C THR A 912 -6.93 16.99 -30.10
N PHE A 913 -5.88 17.23 -30.88
CA PHE A 913 -5.59 18.50 -31.51
C PHE A 913 -5.33 18.34 -33.00
N ALA A 914 -5.76 19.33 -33.78
CA ALA A 914 -5.41 19.51 -35.18
C ALA A 914 -4.43 20.69 -35.32
N ILE A 915 -3.40 20.51 -36.15
CA ILE A 915 -2.37 21.49 -36.43
C ILE A 915 -2.35 21.76 -37.95
N ASP A 916 -2.63 23.01 -38.34
CA ASP A 916 -2.74 23.46 -39.74
C ASP A 916 -1.50 24.26 -40.21
N ASN A 917 -0.35 24.03 -39.57
CA ASN A 917 0.92 24.62 -39.97
C ASN A 917 1.61 23.77 -41.06
N GLY A 918 2.67 24.33 -41.65
CA GLY A 918 3.55 23.62 -42.58
C GLY A 918 3.45 24.10 -44.03
N HIS A 919 4.19 23.44 -44.92
CA HIS A 919 4.26 23.80 -46.33
C HIS A 919 4.33 22.56 -47.24
N GLU A 920 3.78 22.64 -48.45
CA GLU A 920 3.75 21.51 -49.40
C GLU A 920 5.14 20.97 -49.77
N TYR A 921 6.18 21.80 -49.67
CA TYR A 921 7.57 21.40 -49.88
C TYR A 921 8.06 20.33 -48.91
N LEU A 922 7.47 20.22 -47.72
CA LEU A 922 7.75 19.10 -46.81
C LEU A 922 7.43 17.75 -47.48
N GLY A 923 6.39 17.67 -48.31
CA GLY A 923 6.04 16.46 -49.07
C GLY A 923 6.92 16.20 -50.30
N LEU A 924 7.73 17.19 -50.74
CA LEU A 924 8.59 17.08 -51.92
C LEU A 924 10.06 16.76 -51.57
N VAL A 925 10.40 16.67 -50.28
CA VAL A 925 11.73 16.34 -49.80
C VAL A 925 11.68 14.99 -49.09
N THR A 926 12.56 14.07 -49.50
CA THR A 926 12.61 12.74 -48.89
C THR A 926 13.01 12.81 -47.41
N GLY A 927 12.37 12.01 -46.57
CA GLY A 927 12.74 11.88 -45.15
C GLY A 927 12.27 12.99 -44.22
N THR A 928 11.62 14.05 -44.70
CA THR A 928 11.05 15.12 -43.84
C THR A 928 10.14 14.56 -42.75
N GLY A 929 9.19 13.72 -43.15
CA GLY A 929 8.29 13.01 -42.25
C GLY A 929 9.06 12.19 -41.21
N CYS A 930 10.16 11.54 -41.59
CA CYS A 930 10.98 10.77 -40.66
C CYS A 930 11.76 11.67 -39.69
N THR A 931 12.29 12.80 -40.15
CA THR A 931 13.02 13.76 -39.30
C THR A 931 12.14 14.49 -38.31
N LEU A 932 10.82 14.58 -38.54
CA LEU A 932 9.89 15.03 -37.50
C LEU A 932 9.94 14.12 -36.26
N GLY A 933 10.16 12.81 -36.45
CA GLY A 933 10.39 11.87 -35.35
C GLY A 933 11.64 12.24 -34.53
N THR A 934 12.70 12.72 -35.18
CA THR A 934 13.91 13.24 -34.53
C THR A 934 13.59 14.47 -33.68
N THR A 935 12.86 15.44 -34.21
CA THR A 935 12.44 16.65 -33.46
C THR A 935 11.55 16.30 -32.27
N ILE A 936 10.58 15.40 -32.47
CA ILE A 936 9.73 14.88 -31.38
C ILE A 936 10.58 14.22 -30.29
N SER A 937 11.54 13.38 -30.68
CA SER A 937 12.42 12.68 -29.73
C SER A 937 13.21 13.65 -28.84
N ALA A 938 13.69 14.77 -29.41
CA ALA A 938 14.39 15.80 -28.66
C ALA A 938 13.46 16.50 -27.65
N ALA A 939 12.25 16.86 -28.08
CA ALA A 939 11.27 17.53 -27.23
C ALA A 939 10.85 16.65 -26.05
N ILE A 940 10.45 15.40 -26.28
CA ILE A 940 10.03 14.49 -25.22
C ILE A 940 11.20 14.06 -24.32
N ALA A 941 12.44 14.02 -24.83
CA ALA A 941 13.60 13.79 -23.97
C ALA A 941 13.83 14.93 -22.97
N SER A 942 13.57 16.19 -23.37
CA SER A 942 13.87 17.39 -22.58
C SER A 942 12.88 17.64 -21.42
N ARG A 943 11.67 17.09 -21.51
CA ARG A 943 10.57 17.29 -20.56
C ARG A 943 9.81 16.00 -20.33
N SER A 944 9.84 15.49 -19.11
CA SER A 944 9.19 14.23 -18.71
C SER A 944 7.69 14.33 -18.41
N SER A 945 7.16 15.55 -18.21
CA SER A 945 5.75 15.80 -17.91
C SER A 945 4.96 16.29 -19.13
N ASP A 946 3.79 15.69 -19.36
CA ASP A 946 2.89 15.96 -20.49
C ASP A 946 3.57 15.75 -21.86
N ARG A 947 3.51 14.51 -22.34
CA ARG A 947 4.10 14.10 -23.62
C ARG A 947 3.42 14.76 -24.80
N LEU A 948 2.10 14.94 -24.73
CA LEU A 948 1.30 15.54 -25.80
C LEU A 948 1.77 16.96 -26.10
N SER A 949 1.92 17.78 -25.06
CA SER A 949 2.39 19.17 -25.19
C SER A 949 3.80 19.26 -25.78
N SER A 950 4.69 18.33 -25.42
CA SER A 950 6.05 18.27 -25.96
C SER A 950 6.06 17.88 -27.45
N VAL A 951 5.19 16.94 -27.85
CA VAL A 951 5.00 16.54 -29.25
C VAL A 951 4.46 17.71 -30.09
N ILE A 952 3.45 18.44 -29.59
CA ILE A 952 2.88 19.58 -30.30
C ILE A 952 3.91 20.71 -30.44
N ALA A 953 4.70 20.98 -29.40
CA ALA A 953 5.80 21.94 -29.48
C ALA A 953 6.83 21.58 -30.57
N ALA A 954 7.17 20.29 -30.70
CA ALA A 954 8.05 19.80 -31.74
C ALA A 954 7.47 20.00 -33.15
N ILE A 955 6.18 19.73 -33.33
CA ILE A 955 5.49 19.94 -34.62
C ILE A 955 5.45 21.42 -34.97
N LEU A 956 5.10 22.31 -34.01
CA LEU A 956 5.09 23.75 -34.25
C LEU A 956 6.48 24.29 -34.62
N HIS A 957 7.54 23.88 -33.92
CA HIS A 957 8.91 24.26 -34.26
C HIS A 957 9.26 23.82 -35.69
N PHE A 958 8.88 22.59 -36.05
CA PHE A 958 9.18 22.02 -37.36
C PHE A 958 8.38 22.68 -38.50
N GLU A 959 7.08 22.82 -38.34
CA GLU A 959 6.19 23.26 -39.42
C GLU A 959 6.23 24.78 -39.65
N ILE A 960 6.39 25.58 -38.58
CA ILE A 960 6.55 27.03 -38.72
C ILE A 960 7.90 27.35 -39.37
N ALA A 961 8.96 26.59 -39.07
CA ALA A 961 10.24 26.72 -39.78
C ALA A 961 10.08 26.42 -41.28
N ALA A 962 9.25 25.45 -41.66
CA ALA A 962 8.96 25.14 -43.05
C ALA A 962 8.21 26.29 -43.75
N GLU A 963 7.21 26.88 -43.08
CA GLU A 963 6.50 28.07 -43.61
C GLU A 963 7.45 29.25 -43.83
N LEU A 964 8.33 29.52 -42.86
CA LEU A 964 9.32 30.59 -42.95
C LEU A 964 10.33 30.33 -44.07
N ALA A 965 10.84 29.11 -44.17
CA ALA A 965 11.82 28.73 -45.19
C ALA A 965 11.23 28.87 -46.60
N ALA A 966 9.99 28.43 -46.80
CA ALA A 966 9.31 28.56 -48.09
C ALA A 966 9.06 30.02 -48.50
N ALA A 967 8.93 30.94 -47.53
CA ALA A 967 8.75 32.36 -47.80
C ALA A 967 10.07 33.10 -48.14
N ARG A 968 11.23 32.46 -48.00
CA ARG A 968 12.53 33.09 -48.29
C ARG A 968 12.71 33.30 -49.81
N PRO A 969 13.13 34.49 -50.26
CA PRO A 969 13.26 34.81 -51.70
C PRO A 969 14.17 33.87 -52.51
N GLU A 970 15.16 33.28 -51.86
CA GLU A 970 16.11 32.34 -52.45
C GLU A 970 15.56 30.92 -52.65
N VAL A 971 14.42 30.58 -52.04
CA VAL A 971 13.81 29.25 -52.15
C VAL A 971 12.96 29.17 -53.43
N ARG A 972 13.43 28.36 -54.39
CA ARG A 972 12.81 28.17 -55.71
C ARG A 972 12.25 26.77 -55.94
N GLY A 973 12.28 25.92 -54.92
CA GLY A 973 11.87 24.52 -54.98
C GLY A 973 12.56 23.67 -53.90
N PRO A 974 12.34 22.33 -53.90
CA PRO A 974 12.76 21.43 -52.82
C PRO A 974 14.27 21.42 -52.58
N GLY A 975 15.10 21.55 -53.63
CA GLY A 975 16.57 21.56 -53.50
C GLY A 975 17.11 22.76 -52.70
N THR A 976 16.55 23.95 -52.93
CA THR A 976 16.89 25.18 -52.19
C THR A 976 16.16 25.29 -50.85
N PHE A 977 15.06 24.54 -50.69
CA PHE A 977 14.26 24.54 -49.47
C PHE A 977 14.97 23.85 -48.31
N VAL A 978 15.68 22.73 -48.52
CA VAL A 978 16.30 21.97 -47.42
C VAL A 978 17.32 22.79 -46.60
N PRO A 979 18.27 23.52 -47.21
CA PRO A 979 19.18 24.38 -46.45
C PRO A 979 18.43 25.49 -45.70
N ALA A 980 17.49 26.17 -46.38
CA ALA A 980 16.67 27.22 -45.77
C ALA A 980 15.85 26.69 -44.58
N PHE A 981 15.33 25.47 -44.69
CA PHE A 981 14.57 24.81 -43.65
C PHE A 981 15.42 24.52 -42.40
N LEU A 982 16.63 24.00 -42.59
CA LEU A 982 17.58 23.78 -41.49
C LEU A 982 17.96 25.10 -40.81
N ASP A 983 18.18 26.15 -41.59
CA ASP A 983 18.45 27.50 -41.05
C ASP A 983 17.27 27.99 -40.22
N GLU A 984 16.03 27.88 -40.70
CA GLU A 984 14.86 28.36 -39.96
C GLU A 984 14.58 27.56 -38.68
N LEU A 985 14.85 26.25 -38.67
CA LEU A 985 14.83 25.46 -37.42
C LEU A 985 15.82 26.02 -36.39
N PHE A 986 17.04 26.33 -36.84
CA PHE A 986 18.06 26.94 -35.99
C PHE A 986 17.68 28.36 -35.53
N CYS A 987 17.15 29.19 -36.44
CA CYS A 987 16.71 30.54 -36.13
C CYS A 987 15.59 30.55 -35.08
N ILE A 988 14.55 29.73 -35.23
CA ILE A 988 13.49 29.61 -34.22
C ILE A 988 14.06 29.18 -32.87
N ARG A 989 14.97 28.19 -32.85
CA ARG A 989 15.63 27.75 -31.62
C ARG A 989 16.38 28.91 -30.94
N GLN A 990 17.19 29.66 -31.69
CA GLN A 990 17.98 30.77 -31.15
C GLN A 990 17.11 31.94 -30.70
N ALA A 991 16.11 32.31 -31.49
CA ALA A 991 15.13 33.33 -31.13
C ALA A 991 14.44 32.98 -29.81
N THR A 992 13.93 31.74 -29.69
CA THR A 992 13.26 31.27 -28.47
C THR A 992 14.21 31.24 -27.26
N ALA A 993 15.48 30.85 -27.43
CA ALA A 993 16.49 30.88 -26.37
C ALA A 993 16.76 32.31 -25.86
N ASN A 994 16.63 33.31 -26.74
CA ASN A 994 16.75 34.73 -26.42
C ASN A 994 15.40 35.38 -26.01
N ASN A 995 14.36 34.58 -25.77
CA ASN A 995 12.99 35.02 -25.48
C ASN A 995 12.31 35.86 -26.59
N ASP A 996 12.78 35.75 -27.83
CA ASP A 996 12.05 36.24 -29.00
C ASP A 996 11.08 35.17 -29.50
N LEU A 997 9.78 35.43 -29.27
CA LEU A 997 8.68 34.51 -29.52
C LEU A 997 7.79 34.96 -30.70
N ALA A 998 8.26 35.85 -31.56
CA ALA A 998 7.46 36.39 -32.68
C ALA A 998 6.94 35.30 -33.63
N TRP A 999 7.68 34.19 -33.78
CA TRP A 999 7.29 33.04 -34.59
C TRP A 999 6.01 32.36 -34.08
N LEU A 1000 5.72 32.43 -32.77
CA LEU A 1000 4.59 31.75 -32.14
C LEU A 1000 3.24 32.28 -32.63
N ALA A 1001 3.18 33.54 -33.10
CA ALA A 1001 1.98 34.14 -33.69
C ALA A 1001 1.49 33.41 -34.96
N ARG A 1002 2.31 32.53 -35.55
CA ARG A 1002 1.96 31.69 -36.70
C ARG A 1002 1.32 30.36 -36.30
N ALA A 1003 1.28 30.01 -35.01
CA ALA A 1003 0.73 28.72 -34.57
C ALA A 1003 -0.77 28.61 -34.88
N LYS A 1004 -1.16 27.51 -35.55
CA LYS A 1004 -2.53 27.18 -35.95
C LYS A 1004 -2.91 25.85 -35.31
N VAL A 1005 -3.29 25.89 -34.04
CA VAL A 1005 -3.70 24.71 -33.27
C VAL A 1005 -5.16 24.84 -32.86
N SER A 1006 -5.94 23.76 -33.04
CA SER A 1006 -7.33 23.69 -32.61
C SER A 1006 -7.61 22.38 -31.87
N SER A 1007 -8.50 22.43 -30.87
CA SER A 1007 -9.00 21.23 -30.20
C SER A 1007 -10.05 20.54 -31.09
N VAL A 1008 -10.04 19.21 -31.14
CA VAL A 1008 -10.99 18.41 -31.92
C VAL A 1008 -11.64 17.36 -31.02
N GLU A 1009 -12.96 17.24 -31.08
CA GLU A 1009 -13.75 16.30 -30.26
C GLU A 1009 -13.75 14.84 -30.73
#